data_AF-A0A522L8Q4-F1
#
_entry.id   AF-A0A522L8Q4-F1
#
_cell.length_a   1.000
_cell.length_b   1.000
_cell.length_c   1.000
_cell.angle_alpha   90.00
_cell.angle_beta   90.00
_cell.angle_gamma   90.00
#
_symmetry.space_group_name_H-M   'P 1'
#
loop_
_entity.id
_entity.type
_entity.pdbx_description
1 polymer ?
#
loop_
_entity_poly.entity_id
_entity_poly.type
_entity_poly.pdbx_seq_one_letter_code
_entity_poly.pdbx_strand_id
1 'polypeptide(L)'
;MKRWAWWLVAGLGLAVPMGAGATQVADLTAPAAGVRVGTQHVTAAPAAETAADGVAQRRYTFTPSPAPALTLAPAHGAWDWRSQGELHLRVQNAMPWAVTLDLVVDSGQGQHLQATVGLPAGPAQTLVLPLAATSPLAFGMQKGPARPFDDDGQRILLATAVSGQLDPAAVHAVRVSMPAPQAPQSILLGRLDVVRGTPLLQAAYTGIVDRYGQYTRGQWPEKIADDAALRAAVNQRLPAAATARMDRYGGRLDVQLNGTGWFHAQKADGRWWLVTPDGHGFFSLGVDATVADGTRTYVEGREAMFRDLPPDTGAWAAFWGTGDSRDPQRGAGAGRCCEHGRWFDFYAANLYRVDGKNWLAAWRTRTLARLKAWGFNTLGNWSDPALGAMHQLPYTRELELRGDFGNVSTGHDLWGRMPDPFDPRFAPAVEAAAAKAAQGVRDDPWLLGYFAGNELSWAAWGPGGRWALAIGTLRGEARSAAKQAFIADLRAKYGTPDRLAAAWGIALPTWQALAATNFPAPEPDAAHPAIAADYSAWLSRYAGQFFRIVAAAIHRHDPHHLYLGSRFAMKTSEAIAMCAKYCDVVSFNVYADLPQHGFDAAAMRQLDKPVLISEFSFGSDDRGPFGNGVVSVETEAQRGVAYARYLQAAASDPDIVGVHWFEYVDEPVTGRLLDGENSHFGLVGITDIPFRGFVEAVRKANAAVRH
;
A
#
# COMPACT_ATOMS: atom_id res chain seq x y z
N MET A 1 41.87 -42.31 57.38
CA MET A 1 42.77 -41.30 57.99
C MET A 1 42.93 -40.13 57.01
N LYS A 2 42.91 -38.88 57.54
CA LYS A 2 43.01 -37.55 56.87
C LYS A 2 41.69 -37.09 56.20
N ARG A 3 40.84 -36.21 56.77
CA ARG A 3 40.91 -34.81 57.29
C ARG A 3 41.01 -33.71 56.21
N TRP A 4 39.88 -32.98 56.06
CA TRP A 4 39.68 -31.51 55.86
C TRP A 4 40.10 -30.95 54.47
N ALA A 5 39.48 -29.94 53.86
CA ALA A 5 38.72 -28.79 54.34
C ALA A 5 37.74 -28.25 53.26
N TRP A 6 36.69 -27.57 53.72
CA TRP A 6 35.77 -26.78 52.91
C TRP A 6 36.37 -25.40 52.62
N TRP A 7 36.28 -24.92 51.38
CA TRP A 7 36.53 -23.53 51.03
C TRP A 7 35.25 -22.91 50.46
N LEU A 8 34.69 -21.98 51.23
CA LEU A 8 33.72 -20.99 50.77
C LEU A 8 34.41 -20.06 49.76
N VAL A 9 33.96 -20.06 48.51
CA VAL A 9 34.27 -19.00 47.55
C VAL A 9 33.11 -18.00 47.59
N ALA A 10 33.36 -16.86 48.21
CA ALA A 10 32.51 -15.69 48.11
C ALA A 10 32.57 -15.16 46.67
N GLY A 11 31.49 -15.35 45.91
CA GLY A 11 31.32 -14.75 44.60
C GLY A 11 31.07 -13.25 44.74
N LEU A 12 32.12 -12.44 44.60
CA LEU A 12 31.98 -11.04 44.24
C LEU A 12 31.44 -10.98 42.80
N GLY A 13 30.12 -10.84 42.68
CA GLY A 13 29.46 -10.50 41.42
C GLY A 13 29.89 -9.11 40.99
N LEU A 14 30.95 -9.04 40.18
CA LEU A 14 31.25 -7.87 39.38
C LEU A 14 30.17 -7.76 38.31
N ALA A 15 29.28 -6.78 38.47
CA ALA A 15 28.43 -6.30 37.39
C ALA A 15 29.34 -5.88 36.23
N VAL A 16 29.22 -6.57 35.10
CA VAL A 16 29.85 -6.13 33.84
C VAL A 16 29.08 -4.90 33.37
N PRO A 17 29.70 -3.73 33.19
CA PRO A 17 29.02 -2.58 32.64
C PRO A 17 28.75 -2.84 31.15
N MET A 18 27.49 -2.78 30.73
CA MET A 18 27.16 -2.51 29.32
C MET A 18 27.74 -1.15 28.97
N GLY A 19 28.72 -1.10 28.06
CA GLY A 19 29.33 0.17 27.66
C GLY A 19 30.62 0.06 26.87
N ALA A 20 30.78 -0.92 25.99
CA ALA A 20 31.91 -0.97 25.06
C ALA A 20 31.46 -0.48 23.67
N GLY A 21 31.06 0.78 23.51
CA GLY A 21 30.71 1.30 22.18
C GLY A 21 30.07 2.69 22.07
N ALA A 22 29.53 3.26 23.15
CA ALA A 22 28.91 4.58 23.14
C ALA A 22 29.91 5.68 23.52
N THR A 23 29.99 6.74 22.71
CA THR A 23 30.79 7.95 22.95
C THR A 23 29.85 9.12 23.24
N GLN A 24 29.98 9.73 24.41
CA GLN A 24 29.19 10.91 24.76
C GLN A 24 29.59 12.11 23.90
N VAL A 25 28.61 12.72 23.24
CA VAL A 25 28.78 13.96 22.46
C VAL A 25 28.42 15.17 23.33
N ALA A 26 27.26 15.12 24.00
CA ALA A 26 26.76 16.21 24.82
C ALA A 26 25.88 15.70 25.97
N ASP A 27 25.73 16.52 27.00
CA ASP A 27 24.68 16.37 28.02
C ASP A 27 23.85 17.66 28.06
N LEU A 28 22.57 17.56 27.68
CA LEU A 28 21.67 18.71 27.64
C LEU A 28 21.15 19.12 29.02
N THR A 29 21.48 18.37 30.09
CA THR A 29 21.22 18.80 31.47
C THR A 29 22.22 19.84 31.96
N ALA A 30 23.49 19.68 31.56
CA ALA A 30 24.59 20.58 31.85
C ALA A 30 25.57 20.54 30.67
N PRO A 31 25.49 21.48 29.72
CA PRO A 31 26.32 21.46 28.52
C PRO A 31 27.81 21.40 28.88
N ALA A 32 28.50 20.36 28.40
CA ALA A 32 29.94 20.21 28.59
C ALA A 32 30.73 21.33 27.87
N ALA A 33 31.94 21.63 28.34
CA ALA A 33 32.79 22.71 27.80
C ALA A 33 33.14 22.61 26.29
N GLY A 34 32.88 21.46 25.65
CA GLY A 34 33.21 21.20 24.23
C GLY A 34 32.06 21.34 23.22
N VAL A 35 30.83 21.67 23.65
CA VAL A 35 29.65 21.78 22.77
C VAL A 35 28.95 23.10 22.97
N ARG A 36 28.65 23.78 21.86
CA ARG A 36 27.80 24.97 21.82
C ARG A 36 26.35 24.55 21.61
N VAL A 37 25.46 25.04 22.46
CA VAL A 37 24.02 24.82 22.35
C VAL A 37 23.36 26.14 21.95
N GLY A 38 22.87 26.21 20.72
CA GLY A 38 22.11 27.34 20.20
C GLY A 38 20.61 27.06 20.24
N THR A 39 19.82 28.07 20.60
CA THR A 39 18.35 27.99 20.64
C THR A 39 17.74 29.05 19.75
N GLN A 40 16.75 28.67 18.94
CA GLN A 40 15.94 29.58 18.14
C GLN A 40 14.47 29.32 18.47
N HIS A 41 13.80 30.29 19.11
CA HIS A 41 12.42 30.12 19.61
C HIS A 41 12.25 28.90 20.54
N VAL A 42 13.30 28.59 21.30
CA VAL A 42 13.33 27.53 22.32
C VAL A 42 13.87 28.12 23.62
N THR A 43 13.22 27.83 24.74
CA THR A 43 13.69 28.22 26.08
C THR A 43 14.02 26.97 26.90
N ALA A 44 15.18 26.97 27.56
CA ALA A 44 15.58 25.89 28.45
C ALA A 44 15.23 26.24 29.91
N ALA A 45 14.62 25.31 30.64
CA ALA A 45 14.33 25.48 32.07
C ALA A 45 15.63 25.66 32.87
N PRO A 46 15.64 26.35 34.02
CA PRO A 46 16.88 26.63 34.76
C PRO A 46 17.48 25.38 35.42
N ALA A 47 16.65 24.43 35.83
CA ALA A 47 17.07 23.21 36.50
C ALA A 47 16.81 21.96 35.64
N ALA A 48 17.59 20.92 35.88
CA ALA A 48 17.27 19.58 35.41
C ALA A 48 16.13 18.98 36.24
N GLU A 49 15.35 18.11 35.60
CA GLU A 49 14.29 17.30 36.18
C GLU A 49 14.75 15.84 36.15
N THR A 50 14.35 15.06 37.15
CA THR A 50 14.62 13.62 37.18
C THR A 50 13.42 12.89 36.59
N ALA A 51 13.65 12.16 35.50
CA ALA A 51 12.63 11.30 34.91
C ALA A 51 12.24 10.15 35.87
N ALA A 52 11.12 9.49 35.59
CA ALA A 52 10.61 8.41 36.45
C ALA A 52 11.60 7.24 36.63
N ASP A 53 12.53 7.07 35.70
CA ASP A 53 13.59 6.05 35.76
C ASP A 53 14.90 6.55 36.40
N GLY A 54 14.88 7.74 37.02
CA GLY A 54 16.03 8.31 37.75
C GLY A 54 17.03 9.06 36.87
N VAL A 55 16.83 9.12 35.55
CA VAL A 55 17.73 9.82 34.63
C VAL A 55 17.43 11.32 34.62
N ALA A 56 18.45 12.15 34.81
CA ALA A 56 18.31 13.60 34.71
C ALA A 56 18.10 14.04 33.25
N GLN A 57 17.14 14.93 33.03
CA GLN A 57 16.85 15.58 31.75
C GLN A 57 16.48 17.03 31.99
N ARG A 58 16.68 17.91 31.01
CA ARG A 58 16.32 19.32 31.11
C ARG A 58 15.17 19.63 30.17
N ARG A 59 14.20 20.40 30.64
CA ARG A 59 13.04 20.82 29.83
C ARG A 59 13.43 21.92 28.85
N TYR A 60 13.03 21.74 27.60
CA TYR A 60 13.12 22.70 26.51
C TYR A 60 11.71 22.96 25.97
N THR A 61 11.32 24.23 25.91
CA THR A 61 10.00 24.66 25.44
C THR A 61 10.14 25.36 24.10
N PHE A 62 9.57 24.75 23.06
CA PHE A 62 9.52 25.26 21.69
C PHE A 62 8.29 26.14 21.55
N THR A 63 8.47 27.42 21.22
CA THR A 63 7.38 28.40 21.09
C THR A 63 6.87 28.50 19.65
N PRO A 64 5.58 28.84 19.44
CA PRO A 64 5.00 29.04 18.11
C PRO A 64 5.85 29.94 17.21
N SER A 65 6.43 29.35 16.18
CA SER A 65 7.28 29.98 15.17
C SER A 65 7.42 29.04 13.97
N PRO A 66 7.85 29.50 12.79
CA PRO A 66 7.91 28.65 11.60
C PRO A 66 8.81 27.41 11.73
N ALA A 67 9.92 27.51 12.49
CA ALA A 67 10.88 26.43 12.69
C ALA A 67 11.67 26.61 14.01
N PRO A 68 11.04 26.39 15.18
CA PRO A 68 11.76 26.43 16.45
C PRO A 68 12.78 25.29 16.52
N ALA A 69 14.00 25.59 16.98
CA ALA A 69 15.12 24.66 16.90
C ALA A 69 16.09 24.78 18.07
N LEU A 70 16.59 23.62 18.50
CA LEU A 70 17.77 23.44 19.34
C LEU A 70 18.89 22.90 18.45
N THR A 71 20.03 23.59 18.39
CA THR A 71 21.19 23.18 17.59
C THR A 71 22.39 22.94 18.50
N LEU A 72 22.95 21.73 18.45
CA LEU A 72 24.23 21.37 19.07
C LEU A 72 25.31 21.45 18.00
N ALA A 73 26.42 22.11 18.31
CA ALA A 73 27.59 22.20 17.44
C ALA A 73 28.88 22.04 18.26
N PRO A 74 29.97 21.50 17.71
CA PRO A 74 31.24 21.49 18.43
C PRO A 74 31.70 22.93 18.73
N ALA A 75 32.39 23.10 19.86
CA ALA A 75 33.00 24.38 20.21
C ALA A 75 34.04 24.81 19.16
N HIS A 76 34.76 23.84 18.59
CA HIS A 76 35.78 24.04 17.56
C HIS A 76 35.74 22.91 16.51
N GLY A 77 35.98 23.25 15.24
CA GLY A 77 36.11 22.26 14.15
C GLY A 77 34.80 21.52 13.84
N ALA A 78 34.92 20.20 13.70
CA ALA A 78 33.83 19.27 13.40
C ALA A 78 34.00 18.01 14.26
N TRP A 79 32.93 17.25 14.46
CA TRP A 79 33.05 15.91 15.02
C TRP A 79 33.43 14.90 13.92
N ASP A 80 34.31 13.95 14.28
CA ASP A 80 34.66 12.80 13.45
C ASP A 80 33.88 11.56 13.93
N TRP A 81 32.88 11.17 13.15
CA TRP A 81 31.98 10.05 13.39
C TRP A 81 32.18 8.89 12.42
N ARG A 82 33.34 8.79 11.75
CA ARG A 82 33.62 7.69 10.78
C ARG A 82 33.47 6.27 11.34
N SER A 83 33.58 6.11 12.66
CA SER A 83 33.41 4.81 13.34
C SER A 83 32.02 4.59 13.96
N GLN A 84 31.11 5.55 13.79
CA GLN A 84 29.78 5.55 14.40
C GLN A 84 28.71 5.19 13.37
N GLY A 85 27.62 4.57 13.81
CA GLY A 85 26.48 4.23 12.94
C GLY A 85 25.13 4.69 13.49
N GLU A 86 25.04 5.08 14.76
CA GLU A 86 23.82 5.60 15.37
C GLU A 86 24.10 6.80 16.29
N LEU A 87 23.15 7.72 16.35
CA LEU A 87 23.05 8.77 17.36
C LEU A 87 21.90 8.42 18.31
N HIS A 88 22.16 8.44 19.61
CA HIS A 88 21.20 8.14 20.67
C HIS A 88 20.94 9.41 21.48
N LEU A 89 19.69 9.83 21.60
CA LEU A 89 19.27 10.99 22.37
C LEU A 89 18.26 10.57 23.43
N ARG A 90 18.57 10.84 24.71
CA ARG A 90 17.60 10.69 25.78
C ARG A 90 16.53 11.78 25.68
N VAL A 91 15.28 11.38 25.50
CA VAL A 91 14.16 12.29 25.26
C VAL A 91 12.91 11.88 26.05
N GLN A 92 12.13 12.86 26.48
CA GLN A 92 10.79 12.64 27.02
C GLN A 92 9.84 13.71 26.48
N ASN A 93 8.65 13.30 26.06
CA ASN A 93 7.60 14.26 25.73
C ASN A 93 6.93 14.74 27.01
N ALA A 94 6.91 16.05 27.23
CA ALA A 94 6.25 16.64 28.39
C ALA A 94 4.84 17.15 28.09
N MET A 95 4.31 16.85 26.90
CA MET A 95 2.96 17.15 26.48
C MET A 95 2.05 15.93 26.67
N PRO A 96 0.74 16.13 26.91
CA PRO A 96 -0.23 15.03 27.01
C PRO A 96 -0.64 14.45 25.64
N TRP A 97 -0.08 14.95 24.54
CA TRP A 97 -0.27 14.47 23.17
C TRP A 97 1.09 14.22 22.49
N ALA A 98 1.11 13.43 21.41
CA ALA A 98 2.34 13.20 20.65
C ALA A 98 2.83 14.48 19.95
N VAL A 99 4.13 14.75 19.99
CA VAL A 99 4.76 15.88 19.29
C VAL A 99 5.63 15.38 18.15
N THR A 100 5.76 16.15 17.07
CA THR A 100 6.62 15.79 15.94
C THR A 100 7.98 16.46 16.10
N LEU A 101 9.05 15.67 16.01
CA LEU A 101 10.43 16.16 15.99
C LEU A 101 11.04 15.96 14.61
N ASP A 102 11.70 17.00 14.10
CA ASP A 102 12.59 16.93 12.95
C ASP A 102 14.04 16.91 13.46
N LEU A 103 14.79 15.90 13.04
CA LEU A 103 16.19 15.70 13.38
C LEU A 103 17.03 15.95 12.14
N VAL A 104 18.06 16.78 12.25
CA VAL A 104 19.02 17.02 11.17
C VAL A 104 20.44 16.85 11.70
N VAL A 105 21.26 16.07 11.01
CA VAL A 105 22.70 15.97 11.25
C VAL A 105 23.40 16.54 10.03
N ASP A 106 24.08 17.67 10.20
CA ASP A 106 24.71 18.44 9.13
C ASP A 106 26.22 18.20 9.11
N SER A 107 26.78 17.95 7.93
CA SER A 107 28.24 17.84 7.70
C SER A 107 28.78 18.91 6.74
N GLY A 108 28.03 19.99 6.51
CA GLY A 108 28.43 21.07 5.62
C GLY A 108 28.27 20.74 4.13
N GLN A 109 28.59 21.72 3.27
CA GLN A 109 28.50 21.60 1.80
C GLN A 109 27.12 21.15 1.27
N GLY A 110 26.05 21.40 2.02
CA GLY A 110 24.68 20.97 1.69
C GLY A 110 24.38 19.50 2.03
N GLN A 111 25.35 18.75 2.56
CA GLN A 111 25.16 17.37 3.02
C GLN A 111 24.59 17.34 4.43
N HIS A 112 23.47 16.65 4.58
CA HIS A 112 22.84 16.39 5.86
C HIS A 112 22.03 15.08 5.80
N LEU A 113 21.88 14.44 6.96
CA LEU A 113 20.84 13.46 7.20
C LEU A 113 19.65 14.13 7.86
N GLN A 114 18.45 13.70 7.50
CA GLN A 114 17.22 14.17 8.12
C GLN A 114 16.25 13.02 8.41
N ALA A 115 15.54 13.13 9.52
CA ALA A 115 14.45 12.24 9.90
C ALA A 115 13.35 13.01 10.64
N THR A 116 12.10 12.60 10.41
CA THR A 116 10.94 13.10 11.16
C THR A 116 10.38 11.96 12.01
N VAL A 117 10.17 12.21 13.30
CA VAL A 117 9.68 11.21 14.26
C VAL A 117 8.52 11.77 15.09
N GLY A 118 7.49 10.95 15.27
CA GLY A 118 6.46 11.21 16.28
C GLY A 118 6.96 10.77 17.65
N LEU A 119 7.07 11.69 18.59
CA LEU A 119 7.44 11.45 19.97
C LEU A 119 6.14 11.33 20.81
N PRO A 120 5.74 10.10 21.21
CA PRO A 120 4.51 9.91 21.98
C PRO A 120 4.62 10.54 23.38
N ALA A 121 3.47 10.88 23.96
CA ALA A 121 3.38 11.20 25.38
C ALA A 121 3.83 10.00 26.23
N GLY A 122 4.36 10.26 27.42
CA GLY A 122 4.69 9.20 28.38
C GLY A 122 6.13 9.25 28.89
N PRO A 123 6.67 8.11 29.33
CA PRO A 123 7.95 8.07 30.02
C PRO A 123 9.09 8.41 29.07
N ALA A 124 10.21 8.77 29.68
CA ALA A 124 11.44 9.02 28.98
C ALA A 124 11.93 7.77 28.22
N GLN A 125 12.56 8.00 27.07
CA GLN A 125 12.95 6.98 26.11
C GLN A 125 14.21 7.39 25.35
N THR A 126 14.82 6.44 24.65
CA THR A 126 16.01 6.70 23.81
C THR A 126 15.57 6.84 22.37
N LEU A 127 15.70 8.05 21.83
CA LEU A 127 15.53 8.34 20.40
C LEU A 127 16.80 7.92 19.65
N VAL A 128 16.66 7.10 18.63
CA VAL A 128 17.77 6.57 17.84
C VAL A 128 17.67 7.08 16.42
N LEU A 129 18.74 7.70 15.93
CA LEU A 129 18.90 8.14 14.55
C LEU A 129 20.05 7.35 13.89
N PRO A 130 19.77 6.48 12.91
CA PRO A 130 20.81 5.91 12.05
C PRO A 130 21.62 7.02 11.35
N LEU A 131 22.95 6.93 11.41
CA LEU A 131 23.88 7.87 10.76
C LEU A 131 24.17 7.50 9.30
N ALA A 132 23.16 6.94 8.62
CA ALA A 132 23.12 6.69 7.20
C ALA A 132 21.67 6.72 6.72
N ALA A 133 21.45 6.99 5.43
CA ALA A 133 20.12 6.90 4.86
C ALA A 133 19.58 5.47 4.99
N THR A 134 18.34 5.34 5.44
CA THR A 134 17.65 4.06 5.61
C THR A 134 16.14 4.24 5.49
N SER A 135 15.44 3.16 5.19
CA SER A 135 13.98 3.15 5.10
C SER A 135 13.46 1.75 5.38
N PRO A 136 12.16 1.57 5.66
CA PRO A 136 11.56 0.24 5.72
C PRO A 136 11.78 -0.60 4.45
N LEU A 137 11.89 0.05 3.27
CA LEU A 137 12.14 -0.65 2.00
C LEU A 137 13.52 -1.31 1.96
N ALA A 138 14.51 -0.74 2.66
CA ALA A 138 15.81 -1.37 2.86
C ALA A 138 15.72 -2.67 3.68
N PHE A 139 14.56 -2.95 4.29
CA PHE A 139 14.23 -4.17 5.01
C PHE A 139 13.09 -4.96 4.33
N GLY A 140 12.70 -4.60 3.11
CA GLY A 140 11.71 -5.33 2.31
C GLY A 140 10.25 -4.94 2.55
N MET A 141 9.97 -3.89 3.32
CA MET A 141 8.62 -3.49 3.75
C MET A 141 8.29 -2.05 3.38
N GLN A 142 7.01 -1.73 3.17
CA GLN A 142 6.58 -0.33 3.00
C GLN A 142 6.56 0.43 4.33
N LYS A 143 6.17 -0.23 5.42
CA LYS A 143 6.15 0.35 6.78
C LYS A 143 7.03 -0.45 7.71
N GLY A 144 7.77 0.26 8.57
CA GLY A 144 8.67 -0.34 9.55
C GLY A 144 7.96 -0.69 10.87
N PRO A 145 8.61 -1.44 11.77
CA PRO A 145 8.05 -1.87 13.04
C PRO A 145 7.44 -0.74 13.87
N ALA A 146 6.45 -1.11 14.69
CA ALA A 146 5.82 -0.20 15.65
C ALA A 146 6.86 0.42 16.60
N ARG A 147 6.63 1.69 16.96
CA ARG A 147 7.53 2.47 17.81
C ARG A 147 6.76 3.19 18.91
N PRO A 148 7.34 3.34 20.10
CA PRO A 148 8.63 2.79 20.53
C PRO A 148 8.54 1.27 20.75
N PHE A 149 9.69 0.58 20.70
CA PHE A 149 9.78 -0.84 21.09
C PHE A 149 10.60 -0.99 22.37
N ASP A 150 10.40 -2.12 23.06
CA ASP A 150 11.19 -2.51 24.23
C ASP A 150 12.42 -3.31 23.78
N ASP A 151 13.59 -2.90 24.25
CA ASP A 151 14.88 -3.56 24.08
C ASP A 151 15.48 -3.78 25.48
N ASP A 152 15.32 -4.98 26.02
CA ASP A 152 15.78 -5.36 27.37
C ASP A 152 15.36 -4.36 28.47
N GLY A 153 14.08 -3.94 28.46
CA GLY A 153 13.53 -2.97 29.40
C GLY A 153 13.82 -1.50 29.07
N GLN A 154 14.52 -1.24 27.96
CA GLN A 154 14.72 0.11 27.45
C GLN A 154 13.68 0.44 26.38
N ARG A 155 13.04 1.60 26.53
CA ARG A 155 12.09 2.13 25.56
C ARG A 155 12.85 2.83 24.43
N ILE A 156 12.81 2.27 23.22
CA ILE A 156 13.54 2.75 22.06
C ILE A 156 12.60 3.35 21.01
N LEU A 157 12.84 4.61 20.66
CA LEU A 157 12.17 5.31 19.57
C LEU A 157 13.13 5.42 18.38
N LEU A 158 13.04 4.50 17.43
CA LEU A 158 13.92 4.48 16.26
C LEU A 158 13.40 5.38 15.11
N ALA A 159 14.25 6.19 14.49
CA ALA A 159 13.98 6.77 13.18
C ALA A 159 14.12 5.70 12.09
N THR A 160 13.00 5.08 11.69
CA THR A 160 12.97 4.01 10.68
C THR A 160 13.15 4.51 9.26
N ALA A 161 13.05 5.83 9.05
CA ALA A 161 13.31 6.49 7.78
C ALA A 161 14.26 7.66 8.02
N VAL A 162 15.41 7.62 7.35
CA VAL A 162 16.43 8.67 7.34
C VAL A 162 16.78 8.94 5.88
N SER A 163 16.75 10.19 5.47
CA SER A 163 17.08 10.59 4.09
C SER A 163 18.28 11.54 4.07
N GLY A 164 18.90 11.69 2.91
CA GLY A 164 20.06 12.56 2.71
C GLY A 164 21.38 11.81 2.72
N GLN A 165 22.48 12.55 2.91
CA GLN A 165 23.85 12.04 2.90
C GLN A 165 24.65 12.76 3.98
N LEU A 166 25.61 12.05 4.58
CA LEU A 166 26.50 12.60 5.60
C LEU A 166 27.95 12.37 5.19
N ASP A 167 28.80 13.38 5.32
CA ASP A 167 30.23 13.17 5.49
C ASP A 167 30.52 12.95 6.99
N PRO A 168 30.76 11.69 7.42
CA PRO A 168 30.97 11.40 8.82
C PRO A 168 32.29 11.97 9.35
N ALA A 169 33.22 12.44 8.52
CA ALA A 169 34.48 13.05 8.98
C ALA A 169 34.32 14.52 9.40
N ALA A 170 33.21 15.17 9.02
CA ALA A 170 33.04 16.61 9.12
C ALA A 170 31.67 17.01 9.70
N VAL A 171 31.18 16.30 10.73
CA VAL A 171 29.87 16.61 11.31
C VAL A 171 29.91 17.94 12.08
N HIS A 172 29.14 18.92 11.62
CA HIS A 172 29.15 20.28 12.14
C HIS A 172 27.99 20.59 13.09
N ALA A 173 26.85 19.92 12.97
CA ALA A 173 25.72 20.16 13.85
C ALA A 173 24.75 18.99 13.96
N VAL A 174 24.09 18.91 15.11
CA VAL A 174 22.85 18.17 15.32
C VAL A 174 21.76 19.17 15.65
N ARG A 175 20.66 19.16 14.90
CA ARG A 175 19.49 20.01 15.13
C ARG A 175 18.30 19.15 15.49
N VAL A 176 17.61 19.55 16.56
CA VAL A 176 16.30 19.05 16.97
C VAL A 176 15.31 20.20 16.82
N SER A 177 14.34 20.06 15.93
CA SER A 177 13.31 21.08 15.65
C SER A 177 11.91 20.48 15.68
N MET A 178 10.90 21.34 15.62
CA MET A 178 9.49 20.94 15.48
C MET A 178 8.88 21.68 14.28
N PRO A 179 7.94 21.05 13.54
CA PRO A 179 7.07 21.78 12.62
C PRO A 179 6.29 22.86 13.36
N ALA A 180 6.02 23.99 12.70
CA ALA A 180 5.47 25.21 13.30
C ALA A 180 4.35 24.96 14.33
N PRO A 181 4.67 24.93 15.65
CA PRO A 181 3.72 24.46 16.64
C PRO A 181 2.68 25.56 16.91
N GLN A 182 1.41 25.18 17.04
CA GLN A 182 0.31 26.14 17.28
C GLN A 182 0.22 26.60 18.75
N ALA A 183 0.88 25.89 19.65
CA ALA A 183 1.01 26.21 21.06
C ALA A 183 2.42 25.86 21.54
N PRO A 184 2.92 26.43 22.65
CA PRO A 184 4.19 26.00 23.22
C PRO A 184 4.22 24.49 23.48
N GLN A 185 5.29 23.82 23.06
CA GLN A 185 5.49 22.38 23.26
C GLN A 185 6.79 22.12 24.02
N SER A 186 6.70 21.37 25.11
CA SER A 186 7.85 21.06 25.97
C SER A 186 8.29 19.60 25.80
N ILE A 187 9.60 19.40 25.68
CA ILE A 187 10.25 18.10 25.76
C ILE A 187 11.38 18.16 26.78
N LEU A 188 11.71 17.04 27.41
CA LEU A 188 12.91 16.93 28.24
C LEU A 188 14.01 16.23 27.45
N LEU A 189 15.22 16.79 27.47
CA LEU A 189 16.38 16.24 26.77
C LEU A 189 17.51 15.97 27.76
N GLY A 190 18.18 14.83 27.59
CA GLY A 190 19.31 14.41 28.42
C GLY A 190 20.58 14.21 27.59
N ARG A 191 21.28 13.10 27.86
CA ARG A 191 22.49 12.71 27.13
C ARG A 191 22.24 12.49 25.65
N LEU A 192 23.21 12.92 24.84
CA LEU A 192 23.37 12.60 23.44
C LEU A 192 24.68 11.84 23.25
N ASP A 193 24.57 10.61 22.76
CA ASP A 193 25.69 9.70 22.52
C ASP A 193 25.73 9.31 21.04
N VAL A 194 26.91 8.93 20.55
CA VAL A 194 27.07 8.23 19.27
C VAL A 194 27.60 6.83 19.52
N VAL A 195 27.09 5.86 18.77
CA VAL A 195 27.36 4.43 18.98
C VAL A 195 27.91 3.82 17.71
N ARG A 196 28.90 2.94 17.87
CA ARG A 196 29.49 2.17 16.77
C ARG A 196 28.48 1.18 16.19
N GLY A 197 28.43 1.08 14.85
CA GLY A 197 27.51 0.19 14.16
C GLY A 197 26.04 0.60 14.31
N THR A 198 25.13 -0.31 14.01
CA THR A 198 23.68 -0.07 14.02
C THR A 198 22.90 -1.05 14.91
N PRO A 199 23.28 -1.21 16.19
CA PRO A 199 22.71 -2.24 17.06
C PRO A 199 21.21 -2.09 17.28
N LEU A 200 20.69 -0.87 17.51
CA LEU A 200 19.27 -0.67 17.78
C LEU A 200 18.42 -0.67 16.51
N LEU A 201 18.99 -0.30 15.37
CA LEU A 201 18.37 -0.56 14.06
C LEU A 201 18.24 -2.07 13.81
N GLN A 202 19.31 -2.85 14.03
CA GLN A 202 19.26 -4.31 13.87
C GLN A 202 18.28 -4.96 14.86
N ALA A 203 18.30 -4.52 16.13
CA ALA A 203 17.37 -4.99 17.15
C ALA A 203 15.92 -4.68 16.79
N ALA A 204 15.63 -3.52 16.18
CA ALA A 204 14.27 -3.17 15.75
C ALA A 204 13.66 -4.18 14.76
N TYR A 205 14.48 -4.84 13.93
CA TYR A 205 14.02 -5.81 12.93
C TYR A 205 14.25 -7.27 13.32
N THR A 206 15.03 -7.56 14.35
CA THR A 206 15.36 -8.93 14.74
C THR A 206 14.22 -9.61 15.49
N GLY A 207 13.85 -10.81 15.04
CA GLY A 207 12.83 -11.65 15.67
C GLY A 207 11.47 -10.96 15.80
N ILE A 208 11.07 -10.18 14.79
CA ILE A 208 9.78 -9.47 14.76
C ILE A 208 8.63 -10.36 14.31
N VAL A 209 8.89 -11.53 13.72
CA VAL A 209 7.86 -12.47 13.25
C VAL A 209 7.93 -13.80 14.00
N ASP A 210 6.79 -14.27 14.52
CA ASP A 210 6.65 -15.60 15.14
C ASP A 210 6.35 -16.72 14.12
N ARG A 211 6.24 -17.97 14.58
CA ARG A 211 5.94 -19.14 13.73
C ARG A 211 4.63 -19.04 12.93
N TYR A 212 3.72 -18.14 13.30
CA TYR A 212 2.42 -17.94 12.65
C TYR A 212 2.40 -16.73 11.72
N GLY A 213 3.51 -15.98 11.61
CA GLY A 213 3.56 -14.75 10.82
C GLY A 213 3.10 -13.50 11.61
N GLN A 214 2.86 -13.60 12.92
CA GLN A 214 2.40 -12.49 13.73
C GLN A 214 3.56 -11.64 14.25
N TYR A 215 3.33 -10.34 14.42
CA TYR A 215 4.29 -9.45 15.06
C TYR A 215 4.53 -9.85 16.52
N THR A 216 5.80 -10.07 16.89
CA THR A 216 6.16 -10.65 18.19
C THR A 216 6.00 -9.68 19.37
N ARG A 217 6.16 -8.38 19.14
CA ARG A 217 6.18 -7.35 20.22
C ARG A 217 4.85 -6.61 20.39
N GLY A 218 3.82 -6.95 19.60
CA GLY A 218 2.46 -6.44 19.76
C GLY A 218 1.58 -7.41 20.55
N GLN A 219 0.48 -6.90 21.10
CA GLN A 219 -0.60 -7.70 21.68
C GLN A 219 -1.93 -7.14 21.19
N TRP A 220 -2.81 -8.01 20.73
CA TRP A 220 -4.14 -7.67 20.25
C TRP A 220 -5.10 -8.85 20.48
N PRO A 221 -6.43 -8.63 20.47
CA PRO A 221 -7.40 -9.66 20.87
C PRO A 221 -7.33 -10.97 20.07
N GLU A 222 -7.01 -10.90 18.78
CA GLU A 222 -6.95 -12.05 17.87
C GLU A 222 -5.59 -12.77 17.87
N LYS A 223 -4.58 -12.27 18.62
CA LYS A 223 -3.25 -12.88 18.65
C LYS A 223 -3.29 -14.24 19.34
N ILE A 224 -2.66 -15.24 18.72
CA ILE A 224 -2.57 -16.61 19.26
C ILE A 224 -1.15 -16.97 19.68
N ALA A 225 -1.04 -17.89 20.65
CA ALA A 225 0.24 -18.39 21.16
C ALA A 225 0.57 -19.81 20.69
N ASP A 226 -0.46 -20.64 20.45
CA ASP A 226 -0.32 -22.05 20.14
C ASP A 226 -1.35 -22.57 19.11
N ASP A 227 -1.12 -23.78 18.60
CA ASP A 227 -1.99 -24.41 17.60
C ASP A 227 -3.40 -24.74 18.13
N ALA A 228 -3.56 -24.93 19.45
CA ALA A 228 -4.86 -25.23 20.04
C ALA A 228 -5.71 -23.96 20.08
N ALA A 229 -5.12 -22.82 20.48
CA ALA A 229 -5.73 -21.50 20.40
C ALA A 229 -6.08 -21.12 18.96
N LEU A 230 -5.17 -21.36 18.01
CA LEU A 230 -5.42 -21.15 16.57
C LEU A 230 -6.65 -21.94 16.08
N ARG A 231 -6.67 -23.26 16.32
CA ARG A 231 -7.80 -24.12 15.93
C ARG A 231 -9.11 -23.69 16.60
N ALA A 232 -9.06 -23.33 17.88
CA ALA A 232 -10.24 -22.88 18.60
C ALA A 232 -10.79 -21.58 17.99
N ALA A 233 -9.92 -20.59 17.73
CA ALA A 233 -10.32 -19.30 17.20
C ALA A 233 -10.90 -19.38 15.77
N VAL A 234 -10.24 -20.11 14.86
CA VAL A 234 -10.68 -20.26 13.45
C VAL A 234 -12.06 -20.91 13.34
N ASN A 235 -12.36 -21.87 14.24
CA ASN A 235 -13.60 -22.63 14.23
C ASN A 235 -14.78 -21.95 14.95
N GLN A 236 -14.57 -20.78 15.56
CA GLN A 236 -15.67 -20.05 16.17
C GLN A 236 -16.60 -19.47 15.09
N ARG A 237 -17.88 -19.87 15.13
CA ARG A 237 -18.89 -19.42 14.18
C ARG A 237 -19.47 -18.07 14.58
N LEU A 238 -19.63 -17.18 13.60
CA LEU A 238 -20.41 -15.96 13.75
C LEU A 238 -21.87 -16.20 13.33
N PRO A 239 -22.84 -15.44 13.87
CA PRO A 239 -24.22 -15.50 13.42
C PRO A 239 -24.31 -15.14 11.93
N ALA A 240 -25.12 -15.90 11.19
CA ALA A 240 -25.40 -15.58 9.78
C ALA A 240 -26.19 -14.27 9.66
N ALA A 241 -25.95 -13.51 8.59
CA ALA A 241 -26.85 -12.43 8.19
C ALA A 241 -28.27 -12.97 7.97
N ALA A 242 -29.27 -12.16 8.31
CA ALA A 242 -30.64 -12.46 7.91
C ALA A 242 -30.69 -12.41 6.38
N THR A 243 -31.07 -13.52 5.75
CA THR A 243 -31.21 -13.58 4.29
C THR A 243 -32.38 -12.69 3.89
N ALA A 244 -32.09 -11.60 3.19
CA ALA A 244 -33.12 -10.96 2.37
C ALA A 244 -33.66 -12.02 1.39
N ARG A 245 -34.88 -11.83 0.88
CA ARG A 245 -35.44 -12.67 -0.17
C ARG A 245 -34.60 -12.47 -1.44
N MET A 246 -33.59 -13.29 -1.62
CA MET A 246 -32.67 -13.26 -2.76
C MET A 246 -32.87 -14.49 -3.65
N ASP A 247 -32.60 -14.35 -4.94
CA ASP A 247 -32.48 -15.48 -5.85
C ASP A 247 -31.19 -16.27 -5.62
N ARG A 248 -30.96 -17.33 -6.41
CA ARG A 248 -29.78 -18.19 -6.28
C ARG A 248 -28.46 -17.48 -6.52
N TYR A 249 -28.46 -16.37 -7.26
CA TYR A 249 -27.28 -15.57 -7.56
C TYR A 249 -27.10 -14.39 -6.59
N GLY A 250 -27.98 -14.24 -5.59
CA GLY A 250 -27.92 -13.12 -4.65
C GLY A 250 -28.63 -11.85 -5.13
N GLY A 251 -29.41 -11.93 -6.22
CA GLY A 251 -30.29 -10.86 -6.70
C GLY A 251 -31.54 -10.70 -5.86
N ARG A 252 -32.09 -9.49 -5.81
CA ARG A 252 -33.23 -9.11 -4.97
C ARG A 252 -34.56 -9.53 -5.59
N LEU A 253 -35.30 -10.41 -4.91
CA LEU A 253 -36.62 -10.87 -5.37
C LEU A 253 -37.70 -9.78 -5.37
N ASP A 254 -37.47 -8.66 -4.67
CA ASP A 254 -38.36 -7.50 -4.67
C ASP A 254 -38.08 -6.50 -5.80
N VAL A 255 -37.01 -6.71 -6.59
CA VAL A 255 -36.63 -5.87 -7.74
C VAL A 255 -36.64 -6.73 -8.99
N GLN A 256 -37.80 -6.88 -9.62
CA GLN A 256 -37.95 -7.63 -10.86
C GLN A 256 -37.54 -6.79 -12.07
N LEU A 257 -36.61 -7.31 -12.85
CA LEU A 257 -36.09 -6.75 -14.10
C LEU A 257 -36.12 -7.85 -15.18
N ASN A 258 -35.46 -7.61 -16.33
CA ASN A 258 -35.48 -8.56 -17.44
C ASN A 258 -34.53 -9.73 -17.15
N GLY A 259 -34.98 -10.99 -17.24
CA GLY A 259 -34.10 -12.15 -17.17
C GLY A 259 -33.54 -12.52 -18.54
N THR A 260 -32.21 -12.55 -18.70
CA THR A 260 -31.54 -12.89 -19.97
C THR A 260 -30.84 -14.25 -19.93
N GLY A 261 -30.80 -14.90 -18.76
CA GLY A 261 -29.94 -16.06 -18.52
C GLY A 261 -28.49 -15.72 -18.19
N TRP A 262 -28.12 -14.43 -18.21
CA TRP A 262 -26.77 -13.93 -17.92
C TRP A 262 -26.83 -12.66 -17.07
N PHE A 263 -25.73 -12.36 -16.37
CA PHE A 263 -25.59 -11.06 -15.75
C PHE A 263 -25.58 -9.95 -16.81
N HIS A 264 -26.35 -8.89 -16.59
CA HIS A 264 -26.31 -7.71 -17.47
C HIS A 264 -26.59 -6.43 -16.68
N ALA A 265 -26.40 -5.28 -17.33
CA ALA A 265 -26.75 -3.98 -16.76
C ALA A 265 -28.11 -3.50 -17.30
N GLN A 266 -28.96 -2.98 -16.42
CA GLN A 266 -30.24 -2.36 -16.78
C GLN A 266 -30.47 -1.10 -15.95
N LYS A 267 -30.96 -0.04 -16.59
CA LYS A 267 -31.47 1.14 -15.88
C LYS A 267 -32.98 1.03 -15.67
N ALA A 268 -33.43 1.20 -14.43
CA ALA A 268 -34.84 1.19 -14.04
C ALA A 268 -35.10 2.29 -13.02
N ASP A 269 -36.17 3.08 -13.22
CA ASP A 269 -36.57 4.19 -12.33
C ASP A 269 -35.44 5.17 -12.00
N GLY A 270 -34.59 5.45 -13.00
CA GLY A 270 -33.46 6.37 -12.87
C GLY A 270 -32.22 5.80 -12.17
N ARG A 271 -32.25 4.53 -11.72
CA ARG A 271 -31.12 3.82 -11.12
C ARG A 271 -30.55 2.76 -12.06
N TRP A 272 -29.23 2.67 -12.13
CA TRP A 272 -28.54 1.54 -12.72
C TRP A 272 -28.54 0.33 -11.78
N TRP A 273 -28.71 -0.84 -12.38
CA TRP A 273 -28.66 -2.14 -11.72
C TRP A 273 -27.73 -3.06 -12.50
N LEU A 274 -26.97 -3.90 -11.80
CA LEU A 274 -26.67 -5.22 -12.34
C LEU A 274 -27.94 -6.06 -12.19
N VAL A 275 -28.13 -7.01 -13.08
CA VAL A 275 -29.29 -7.89 -13.08
C VAL A 275 -28.81 -9.31 -13.16
N THR A 276 -29.33 -10.17 -12.28
CA THR A 276 -28.97 -11.59 -12.27
C THR A 276 -29.49 -12.31 -13.50
N PRO A 277 -28.97 -13.51 -13.82
CA PRO A 277 -29.52 -14.38 -14.86
C PRO A 277 -31.03 -14.61 -14.78
N ASP A 278 -31.57 -14.66 -13.56
CA ASP A 278 -33.00 -14.91 -13.29
C ASP A 278 -33.85 -13.62 -13.36
N GLY A 279 -33.23 -12.46 -13.64
CA GLY A 279 -33.93 -11.19 -13.86
C GLY A 279 -34.18 -10.36 -12.61
N HIS A 280 -33.32 -10.44 -11.59
CA HIS A 280 -33.48 -9.68 -10.35
C HIS A 280 -32.39 -8.63 -10.18
N GLY A 281 -32.75 -7.47 -9.61
CA GLY A 281 -31.78 -6.40 -9.31
C GLY A 281 -30.66 -6.89 -8.39
N PHE A 282 -29.42 -6.59 -8.75
CA PHE A 282 -28.22 -7.06 -8.08
C PHE A 282 -27.31 -5.87 -7.76
N PHE A 283 -26.93 -5.75 -6.48
CA PHE A 283 -25.89 -4.83 -6.03
C PHE A 283 -24.69 -5.68 -5.62
N SER A 284 -23.56 -5.56 -6.33
CA SER A 284 -22.42 -6.46 -6.17
C SER A 284 -21.58 -6.07 -4.95
N LEU A 285 -21.67 -6.86 -3.88
CA LEU A 285 -20.87 -6.76 -2.66
C LEU A 285 -19.78 -7.82 -2.71
N GLY A 286 -18.60 -7.40 -3.17
CA GLY A 286 -17.48 -8.29 -3.47
C GLY A 286 -16.35 -8.24 -2.46
N VAL A 287 -15.51 -9.29 -2.47
CA VAL A 287 -14.21 -9.32 -1.79
C VAL A 287 -13.14 -9.74 -2.80
N ASP A 288 -12.18 -8.85 -3.03
CA ASP A 288 -11.03 -9.09 -3.89
C ASP A 288 -9.97 -9.93 -3.19
N ALA A 289 -9.10 -10.56 -4.00
CA ALA A 289 -8.00 -11.42 -3.59
C ALA A 289 -8.39 -12.44 -2.51
N THR A 290 -9.54 -13.10 -2.71
CA THR A 290 -9.95 -14.23 -1.87
C THR A 290 -9.15 -15.48 -2.26
N VAL A 291 -7.88 -15.51 -1.83
CA VAL A 291 -6.91 -16.57 -2.13
C VAL A 291 -6.24 -17.10 -0.87
N ALA A 292 -5.72 -18.32 -0.95
CA ALA A 292 -5.04 -18.97 0.18
C ALA A 292 -3.53 -18.78 0.18
N ASP A 293 -2.97 -18.08 -0.82
CA ASP A 293 -1.54 -17.98 -1.06
C ASP A 293 -1.06 -16.56 -1.46
N GLY A 294 -1.90 -15.55 -1.26
CA GLY A 294 -1.60 -14.15 -1.59
C GLY A 294 -0.61 -13.46 -0.64
N THR A 295 -0.34 -14.04 0.54
CA THR A 295 0.38 -13.39 1.64
C THR A 295 1.83 -13.88 1.82
N ARG A 296 2.41 -14.43 0.75
CA ARG A 296 3.82 -14.86 0.73
C ARG A 296 4.78 -13.68 0.97
N THR A 297 5.88 -13.95 1.67
CA THR A 297 6.92 -12.95 1.95
C THR A 297 8.33 -13.52 1.74
N TYR A 298 9.24 -12.71 1.20
CA TYR A 298 10.65 -13.13 1.01
C TYR A 298 11.36 -13.31 2.35
N VAL A 299 12.07 -14.41 2.51
CA VAL A 299 12.82 -14.73 3.74
C VAL A 299 14.32 -14.63 3.52
N GLU A 300 14.79 -14.95 2.31
CA GLU A 300 16.20 -14.92 1.97
C GLU A 300 16.82 -13.54 2.22
N GLY A 301 17.93 -13.52 2.97
CA GLY A 301 18.61 -12.28 3.38
C GLY A 301 17.90 -11.51 4.51
N ARG A 302 16.78 -12.03 5.03
CA ARG A 302 15.99 -11.45 6.12
C ARG A 302 15.73 -12.46 7.25
N GLU A 303 16.46 -13.56 7.29
CA GLU A 303 16.23 -14.69 8.20
C GLU A 303 16.16 -14.26 9.66
N ALA A 304 17.00 -13.30 10.07
CA ALA A 304 17.02 -12.76 11.42
C ALA A 304 15.70 -12.12 11.88
N MET A 305 14.80 -11.76 10.96
CA MET A 305 13.48 -11.22 11.30
C MET A 305 12.52 -12.28 11.86
N PHE A 306 12.78 -13.57 11.61
CA PHE A 306 11.84 -14.65 11.89
C PHE A 306 12.40 -15.55 13.01
N ARG A 307 11.61 -15.76 14.08
CA ARG A 307 12.06 -16.56 15.22
C ARG A 307 12.06 -18.07 14.94
N ASP A 308 11.01 -18.55 14.26
CA ASP A 308 10.66 -19.98 14.23
C ASP A 308 10.11 -20.40 12.86
N LEU A 309 10.87 -20.20 11.79
CA LEU A 309 10.48 -20.67 10.45
C LEU A 309 10.46 -22.20 10.40
N PRO A 310 9.40 -22.84 9.87
CA PRO A 310 9.39 -24.29 9.66
C PRO A 310 10.50 -24.72 8.70
N PRO A 311 11.05 -25.94 8.86
CA PRO A 311 12.08 -26.44 7.95
C PRO A 311 11.52 -26.59 6.54
N ASP A 312 12.36 -26.39 5.53
CA ASP A 312 12.01 -26.57 4.11
C ASP A 312 12.06 -28.05 3.70
N THR A 313 11.38 -28.89 4.47
CA THR A 313 11.32 -30.35 4.26
C THR A 313 9.98 -30.91 4.77
N GLY A 314 9.67 -32.15 4.40
CA GLY A 314 8.47 -32.84 4.87
C GLY A 314 7.18 -32.12 4.48
N ALA A 315 6.23 -32.03 5.41
CA ALA A 315 4.94 -31.38 5.15
C ALA A 315 5.04 -29.86 4.96
N TRP A 316 6.11 -29.22 5.46
CA TRP A 316 6.27 -27.77 5.40
C TRP A 316 6.87 -27.27 4.09
N ALA A 317 7.54 -28.14 3.32
CA ALA A 317 8.11 -27.79 2.02
C ALA A 317 7.08 -27.21 1.03
N ALA A 318 5.79 -27.56 1.18
CA ALA A 318 4.72 -27.03 0.35
C ALA A 318 4.43 -25.52 0.54
N PHE A 319 4.95 -24.91 1.61
CA PHE A 319 4.76 -23.49 1.93
C PHE A 319 6.02 -22.65 1.69
N TRP A 320 7.07 -23.29 1.17
CA TRP A 320 8.28 -22.63 0.71
C TRP A 320 8.28 -22.54 -0.81
N GLY A 321 8.99 -21.54 -1.33
CA GLY A 321 9.32 -21.48 -2.74
C GLY A 321 10.36 -20.41 -3.03
N THR A 322 10.59 -20.17 -4.31
CA THR A 322 11.47 -19.11 -4.81
C THR A 322 10.70 -18.19 -5.75
N GLY A 323 11.04 -16.92 -5.77
CA GLY A 323 10.40 -15.93 -6.64
C GLY A 323 11.36 -14.83 -7.08
N ASP A 324 10.94 -14.09 -8.09
CA ASP A 324 11.61 -12.86 -8.53
C ASP A 324 10.54 -11.84 -8.89
N SER A 325 10.50 -10.74 -8.15
CA SER A 325 9.55 -9.64 -8.33
C SER A 325 10.20 -8.39 -8.93
N ARG A 326 11.46 -8.49 -9.36
CA ARG A 326 12.15 -7.39 -10.03
C ARG A 326 11.51 -7.09 -11.37
N ASP A 327 11.10 -5.85 -11.54
CA ASP A 327 10.56 -5.34 -12.80
C ASP A 327 10.97 -3.87 -12.96
N PRO A 328 11.96 -3.55 -13.83
CA PRO A 328 12.44 -2.19 -14.00
C PRO A 328 11.41 -1.25 -14.63
N GLN A 329 10.29 -1.77 -15.13
CA GLN A 329 9.18 -0.98 -15.68
C GLN A 329 8.11 -0.68 -14.62
N ARG A 330 8.21 -1.27 -13.43
CA ARG A 330 7.28 -1.10 -12.33
C ARG A 330 7.90 -0.22 -11.24
N GLY A 331 7.22 0.86 -10.90
CA GLY A 331 7.62 1.74 -9.79
C GLY A 331 7.26 1.17 -8.41
N ALA A 332 6.21 0.36 -8.30
CA ALA A 332 5.79 -0.27 -7.07
C ALA A 332 6.88 -1.21 -6.54
N GLY A 333 7.39 -0.92 -5.34
CA GLY A 333 8.49 -1.66 -4.70
C GLY A 333 9.90 -1.16 -5.06
N ALA A 334 10.05 -0.06 -5.81
CA ALA A 334 11.36 0.48 -6.14
C ALA A 334 12.20 0.83 -4.89
N GLY A 335 13.48 0.46 -4.91
CA GLY A 335 14.40 0.69 -3.79
C GLY A 335 14.31 -0.34 -2.66
N ARG A 336 13.59 -1.45 -2.87
CA ARG A 336 13.44 -2.53 -1.91
C ARG A 336 14.62 -3.52 -1.97
N CYS A 337 15.17 -3.93 -0.82
CA CYS A 337 16.35 -4.82 -0.76
C CYS A 337 16.11 -6.25 -1.24
N CYS A 338 14.88 -6.75 -1.04
CA CYS A 338 14.63 -8.17 -0.84
C CYS A 338 13.39 -8.57 -1.67
N GLU A 339 13.57 -8.45 -2.98
CA GLU A 339 12.52 -8.55 -4.01
C GLU A 339 12.64 -9.82 -4.87
N HIS A 340 13.52 -10.75 -4.48
CA HIS A 340 13.71 -12.05 -5.11
C HIS A 340 14.35 -13.02 -4.10
N GLY A 341 14.35 -14.32 -4.41
CA GLY A 341 14.92 -15.38 -3.57
C GLY A 341 13.85 -16.26 -2.91
N ARG A 342 14.22 -16.95 -1.83
CA ARG A 342 13.31 -17.83 -1.09
C ARG A 342 12.23 -17.04 -0.36
N TRP A 343 11.00 -17.54 -0.42
CA TRP A 343 9.84 -17.00 0.29
C TRP A 343 9.14 -18.09 1.12
N PHE A 344 8.38 -17.66 2.12
CA PHE A 344 7.51 -18.53 2.92
C PHE A 344 6.06 -18.00 2.96
N ASP A 345 5.09 -18.92 3.00
CA ASP A 345 3.66 -18.64 3.05
C ASP A 345 3.07 -18.95 4.43
N PHE A 346 3.00 -17.92 5.29
CA PHE A 346 2.49 -18.08 6.66
C PHE A 346 0.99 -18.41 6.69
N TYR A 347 0.19 -17.82 5.80
CA TYR A 347 -1.25 -18.04 5.80
C TYR A 347 -1.58 -19.48 5.39
N ALA A 348 -1.04 -19.97 4.27
CA ALA A 348 -1.24 -21.36 3.87
C ALA A 348 -0.72 -22.35 4.93
N ALA A 349 0.42 -22.06 5.56
CA ALA A 349 0.95 -22.85 6.67
C ALA A 349 0.01 -22.85 7.90
N ASN A 350 -0.64 -21.72 8.21
CA ASN A 350 -1.63 -21.62 9.28
C ASN A 350 -2.91 -22.40 8.94
N LEU A 351 -3.38 -22.37 7.69
CA LEU A 351 -4.49 -23.21 7.25
C LEU A 351 -4.16 -24.69 7.41
N TYR A 352 -2.93 -25.10 7.07
CA TYR A 352 -2.45 -26.45 7.30
C TYR A 352 -2.38 -26.81 8.80
N ARG A 353 -1.95 -25.89 9.66
CA ARG A 353 -1.98 -26.09 11.11
C ARG A 353 -3.38 -26.36 11.61
N VAL A 354 -4.40 -25.69 11.06
CA VAL A 354 -5.80 -25.86 11.47
C VAL A 354 -6.36 -27.20 10.99
N ASP A 355 -6.27 -27.45 9.68
CA ASP A 355 -7.09 -28.46 8.97
C ASP A 355 -6.26 -29.67 8.46
N GLY A 356 -4.94 -29.66 8.65
CA GLY A 356 -4.04 -30.73 8.21
C GLY A 356 -4.01 -30.87 6.69
N LYS A 357 -3.90 -32.10 6.17
CA LYS A 357 -3.70 -32.36 4.72
C LYS A 357 -4.83 -31.85 3.82
N ASN A 358 -6.03 -31.64 4.35
CA ASN A 358 -7.21 -31.20 3.59
C ASN A 358 -7.46 -29.69 3.67
N TRP A 359 -6.47 -28.92 4.15
CA TRP A 359 -6.62 -27.50 4.45
C TRP A 359 -7.19 -26.65 3.34
N LEU A 360 -6.79 -26.86 2.08
CA LEU A 360 -7.25 -26.01 0.99
C LEU A 360 -8.76 -26.20 0.71
N ALA A 361 -9.24 -27.44 0.76
CA ALA A 361 -10.67 -27.73 0.59
C ALA A 361 -11.51 -27.24 1.78
N ALA A 362 -10.98 -27.41 3.00
CA ALA A 362 -11.62 -26.91 4.22
C ALA A 362 -11.70 -25.38 4.23
N TRP A 363 -10.61 -24.70 3.85
CA TRP A 363 -10.56 -23.25 3.68
C TRP A 363 -11.57 -22.76 2.64
N ARG A 364 -11.63 -23.35 1.44
CA ARG A 364 -12.60 -22.95 0.40
C ARG A 364 -14.04 -23.00 0.91
N THR A 365 -14.39 -24.10 1.57
CA THR A 365 -15.72 -24.31 2.16
C THR A 365 -16.01 -23.28 3.26
N ARG A 366 -15.05 -23.06 4.16
CA ARG A 366 -15.16 -22.12 5.28
C ARG A 366 -15.26 -20.67 4.80
N THR A 367 -14.45 -20.30 3.81
CA THR A 367 -14.40 -18.95 3.23
C THR A 367 -15.72 -18.61 2.54
N LEU A 368 -16.29 -19.48 1.70
CA LEU A 368 -17.61 -19.24 1.11
C LEU A 368 -18.71 -19.11 2.17
N ALA A 369 -18.67 -19.96 3.20
CA ALA A 369 -19.62 -19.88 4.31
C ALA A 369 -19.50 -18.55 5.08
N ARG A 370 -18.27 -18.06 5.32
CA ARG A 370 -18.00 -16.77 5.95
C ARG A 370 -18.52 -15.61 5.12
N LEU A 371 -18.13 -15.53 3.85
CA LEU A 371 -18.53 -14.44 2.96
C LEU A 371 -20.06 -14.32 2.88
N LYS A 372 -20.76 -15.45 2.69
CA LYS A 372 -22.23 -15.49 2.72
C LYS A 372 -22.81 -15.06 4.07
N ALA A 373 -22.25 -15.56 5.17
CA ALA A 373 -22.68 -15.19 6.52
C ALA A 373 -22.46 -13.71 6.83
N TRP A 374 -21.45 -13.09 6.22
CA TRP A 374 -21.14 -11.65 6.32
C TRP A 374 -21.90 -10.79 5.31
N GLY A 375 -22.78 -11.40 4.51
CA GLY A 375 -23.65 -10.69 3.56
C GLY A 375 -22.97 -10.27 2.26
N PHE A 376 -21.76 -10.76 1.97
CA PHE A 376 -21.18 -10.64 0.63
C PHE A 376 -21.91 -11.57 -0.33
N ASN A 377 -22.09 -11.11 -1.56
CA ASN A 377 -22.77 -11.84 -2.63
C ASN A 377 -21.91 -12.00 -3.89
N THR A 378 -20.65 -11.54 -3.89
CA THR A 378 -19.73 -11.67 -5.03
C THR A 378 -18.34 -12.08 -4.58
N LEU A 379 -17.68 -12.94 -5.34
CA LEU A 379 -16.23 -13.12 -5.31
C LEU A 379 -15.59 -12.09 -6.25
N GLY A 380 -14.84 -11.16 -5.66
CA GLY A 380 -14.18 -10.07 -6.37
C GLY A 380 -13.00 -10.56 -7.21
N ASN A 381 -12.26 -9.61 -7.76
CA ASN A 381 -11.13 -9.89 -8.64
C ASN A 381 -10.03 -10.68 -7.91
N TRP A 382 -9.18 -11.39 -8.66
CA TRP A 382 -8.07 -12.20 -8.11
C TRP A 382 -8.46 -13.29 -7.09
N SER A 383 -9.72 -13.72 -7.05
CA SER A 383 -10.15 -14.80 -6.15
C SER A 383 -9.79 -16.19 -6.69
N ASP A 384 -9.60 -17.16 -5.79
CA ASP A 384 -9.33 -18.56 -6.16
C ASP A 384 -10.43 -19.09 -7.12
N PRO A 385 -10.10 -19.50 -8.36
CA PRO A 385 -11.09 -19.96 -9.34
C PRO A 385 -11.94 -21.14 -8.86
N ALA A 386 -11.42 -21.96 -7.95
CA ALA A 386 -12.18 -23.07 -7.39
C ALA A 386 -13.33 -22.61 -6.47
N LEU A 387 -13.28 -21.39 -5.92
CA LEU A 387 -14.41 -20.81 -5.18
C LEU A 387 -15.58 -20.49 -6.13
N GLY A 388 -15.26 -19.92 -7.31
CA GLY A 388 -16.26 -19.64 -8.35
C GLY A 388 -16.91 -20.92 -8.87
N ALA A 389 -16.12 -21.96 -9.12
CA ALA A 389 -16.59 -23.27 -9.58
C ALA A 389 -17.51 -24.01 -8.58
N MET A 390 -17.60 -23.56 -7.33
CA MET A 390 -18.52 -24.12 -6.34
C MET A 390 -19.95 -23.55 -6.45
N HIS A 391 -20.18 -22.54 -7.29
CA HIS A 391 -21.51 -22.00 -7.62
C HIS A 391 -22.35 -21.66 -6.39
N GLN A 392 -21.73 -20.95 -5.44
CA GLN A 392 -22.39 -20.45 -4.24
C GLN A 392 -22.46 -18.92 -4.16
N LEU A 393 -21.58 -18.25 -4.90
CA LEU A 393 -21.47 -16.80 -5.06
C LEU A 393 -21.09 -16.54 -6.52
N PRO A 394 -21.73 -15.57 -7.19
CA PRO A 394 -21.20 -15.01 -8.43
C PRO A 394 -19.75 -14.58 -8.30
N TYR A 395 -19.01 -14.60 -9.40
CA TYR A 395 -17.58 -14.28 -9.38
C TYR A 395 -17.16 -13.43 -10.57
N THR A 396 -16.05 -12.73 -10.42
CA THR A 396 -15.39 -12.00 -11.54
C THR A 396 -14.11 -12.71 -11.95
N ARG A 397 -13.62 -12.40 -13.15
CA ARG A 397 -12.27 -12.78 -13.61
C ARG A 397 -11.54 -11.56 -14.15
N GLU A 398 -10.24 -11.66 -14.27
CA GLU A 398 -9.44 -10.69 -15.01
C GLU A 398 -8.88 -11.26 -16.32
N LEU A 399 -8.69 -10.36 -17.28
CA LEU A 399 -7.78 -10.56 -18.38
C LEU A 399 -6.39 -10.09 -17.96
N GLU A 400 -5.47 -11.04 -17.83
CA GLU A 400 -4.05 -10.77 -17.64
C GLU A 400 -3.46 -10.18 -18.93
N LEU A 401 -3.44 -8.85 -19.03
CA LEU A 401 -2.88 -8.12 -20.18
C LEU A 401 -1.35 -8.09 -20.12
N ARG A 402 -0.72 -9.25 -20.30
CA ARG A 402 0.75 -9.42 -20.33
C ARG A 402 1.19 -10.00 -21.68
N GLY A 403 2.37 -9.60 -22.13
CA GLY A 403 2.93 -10.11 -23.38
C GLY A 403 4.09 -9.26 -23.88
N ASP A 404 4.69 -9.69 -24.99
CA ASP A 404 5.71 -8.91 -25.70
C ASP A 404 5.05 -7.96 -26.71
N PHE A 405 4.66 -6.79 -26.22
CA PHE A 405 4.16 -5.68 -27.02
C PHE A 405 4.78 -4.37 -26.52
N GLY A 406 4.77 -3.34 -27.38
CA GLY A 406 5.24 -2.01 -27.03
C GLY A 406 4.48 -1.40 -25.86
N ASN A 407 5.10 -0.44 -25.20
CA ASN A 407 4.49 0.29 -24.10
C ASN A 407 4.95 1.76 -24.08
N VAL A 408 4.22 2.57 -23.32
CA VAL A 408 4.46 4.01 -23.15
C VAL A 408 4.63 4.30 -21.67
N SER A 409 5.73 4.96 -21.31
CA SER A 409 5.97 5.44 -19.95
C SER A 409 5.31 6.79 -19.73
N THR A 410 4.62 6.97 -18.60
CA THR A 410 4.15 8.29 -18.15
C THR A 410 5.16 9.01 -17.27
N GLY A 411 6.30 8.38 -16.97
CA GLY A 411 7.25 8.81 -15.94
C GLY A 411 6.82 8.43 -14.52
N HIS A 412 5.58 7.97 -14.33
CA HIS A 412 5.02 7.54 -13.05
C HIS A 412 4.27 6.22 -13.22
N ASP A 413 5.01 5.17 -13.58
CA ASP A 413 4.48 3.86 -13.95
C ASP A 413 4.44 2.90 -12.74
N LEU A 414 3.49 3.11 -11.81
CA LEU A 414 3.45 2.35 -10.56
C LEU A 414 3.37 0.84 -10.77
N TRP A 415 2.42 0.37 -11.58
CA TRP A 415 2.19 -1.06 -11.84
C TRP A 415 2.80 -1.57 -13.15
N GLY A 416 3.48 -0.68 -13.87
CA GLY A 416 3.98 -0.94 -15.21
C GLY A 416 3.64 0.21 -16.15
N ARG A 417 4.33 0.21 -17.29
CA ARG A 417 4.09 1.16 -18.38
C ARG A 417 2.77 0.85 -19.08
N MET A 418 2.16 1.87 -19.69
CA MET A 418 0.90 1.72 -20.41
C MET A 418 1.10 0.86 -21.67
N PRO A 419 0.31 -0.23 -21.89
CA PRO A 419 0.37 -1.04 -23.10
C PRO A 419 0.09 -0.20 -24.36
N ASP A 420 0.93 -0.31 -25.40
CA ASP A 420 0.75 0.39 -26.69
C ASP A 420 -0.30 -0.35 -27.55
N PRO A 421 -1.53 0.18 -27.69
CA PRO A 421 -2.60 -0.52 -28.41
C PRO A 421 -2.48 -0.38 -29.94
N PHE A 422 -1.45 0.32 -30.42
CA PHE A 422 -1.13 0.46 -31.84
C PHE A 422 -0.02 -0.52 -32.26
N ASP A 423 0.68 -1.14 -31.31
CA ASP A 423 1.60 -2.24 -31.62
C ASP A 423 0.80 -3.42 -32.19
N PRO A 424 1.13 -3.93 -33.40
CA PRO A 424 0.42 -5.06 -34.00
C PRO A 424 0.44 -6.34 -33.13
N ARG A 425 1.35 -6.44 -32.16
CA ARG A 425 1.43 -7.55 -31.20
C ARG A 425 0.43 -7.43 -30.04
N PHE A 426 -0.10 -6.24 -29.77
CA PHE A 426 -1.04 -6.03 -28.66
C PHE A 426 -2.36 -6.80 -28.87
N ALA A 427 -3.00 -6.65 -30.03
CA ALA A 427 -4.28 -7.31 -30.29
C ALA A 427 -4.20 -8.85 -30.17
N PRO A 428 -3.23 -9.55 -30.79
CA PRO A 428 -3.06 -10.99 -30.56
C PRO A 428 -2.83 -11.38 -29.09
N ALA A 429 -2.10 -10.58 -28.31
CA ALA A 429 -1.90 -10.84 -26.89
C ALA A 429 -3.21 -10.71 -26.10
N VAL A 430 -4.03 -9.71 -26.42
CA VAL A 430 -5.37 -9.53 -25.82
C VAL A 430 -6.31 -10.68 -26.20
N GLU A 431 -6.31 -11.13 -27.46
CA GLU A 431 -7.09 -12.30 -27.89
C GLU A 431 -6.69 -13.56 -27.10
N ALA A 432 -5.38 -13.80 -26.93
CA ALA A 432 -4.89 -14.92 -26.13
C ALA A 432 -5.30 -14.82 -24.65
N ALA A 433 -5.24 -13.61 -24.07
CA ALA A 433 -5.68 -13.36 -22.70
C ALA A 433 -7.19 -13.59 -22.54
N ALA A 434 -8.01 -13.12 -23.47
CA ALA A 434 -9.46 -13.33 -23.48
C ALA A 434 -9.81 -14.82 -23.63
N ALA A 435 -9.15 -15.55 -24.55
CA ALA A 435 -9.34 -16.97 -24.73
C ALA A 435 -9.01 -17.77 -23.45
N LYS A 436 -7.90 -17.43 -22.78
CA LYS A 436 -7.50 -18.04 -21.50
C LYS A 436 -8.50 -17.71 -20.37
N ALA A 437 -8.96 -16.47 -20.31
CA ALA A 437 -9.93 -16.02 -19.31
C ALA A 437 -11.31 -16.67 -19.51
N ALA A 438 -11.74 -16.95 -20.74
CA ALA A 438 -13.02 -17.59 -21.02
C ALA A 438 -12.98 -19.13 -20.90
N GLN A 439 -11.79 -19.72 -20.81
CA GLN A 439 -11.63 -21.17 -20.78
C GLN A 439 -12.40 -21.80 -19.61
N GLY A 440 -13.33 -22.69 -19.94
CA GLY A 440 -14.14 -23.44 -18.97
C GLY A 440 -15.28 -22.67 -18.31
N VAL A 441 -15.45 -21.37 -18.62
CA VAL A 441 -16.43 -20.49 -17.93
C VAL A 441 -17.31 -19.67 -18.87
N ARG A 442 -17.06 -19.70 -20.19
CA ARG A 442 -17.81 -18.89 -21.16
C ARG A 442 -19.34 -19.04 -21.08
N ASP A 443 -19.81 -20.23 -20.67
CA ASP A 443 -21.23 -20.58 -20.58
C ASP A 443 -21.68 -20.72 -19.11
N ASP A 444 -20.89 -20.22 -18.15
CA ASP A 444 -21.18 -20.32 -16.72
C ASP A 444 -22.00 -19.11 -16.23
N PRO A 445 -23.31 -19.25 -15.91
CA PRO A 445 -24.14 -18.11 -15.54
C PRO A 445 -23.78 -17.48 -14.18
N TRP A 446 -22.85 -18.06 -13.42
CA TRP A 446 -22.32 -17.47 -12.18
C TRP A 446 -21.21 -16.47 -12.43
N LEU A 447 -20.61 -16.44 -13.62
CA LEU A 447 -19.63 -15.43 -13.97
C LEU A 447 -20.36 -14.08 -14.14
N LEU A 448 -19.96 -13.08 -13.36
CA LEU A 448 -20.48 -11.73 -13.48
C LEU A 448 -19.89 -11.03 -14.71
N GLY A 449 -18.59 -11.20 -14.94
CA GLY A 449 -17.88 -10.52 -16.01
C GLY A 449 -16.36 -10.52 -15.83
N TYR A 450 -15.71 -9.81 -16.76
CA TYR A 450 -14.26 -9.70 -16.84
C TYR A 450 -13.79 -8.27 -16.62
N PHE A 451 -12.82 -8.08 -15.73
CA PHE A 451 -11.97 -6.89 -15.71
C PHE A 451 -10.84 -7.04 -16.73
N ALA A 452 -10.32 -5.93 -17.25
CA ALA A 452 -9.14 -5.95 -18.12
C ALA A 452 -8.12 -4.89 -17.70
N GLY A 453 -6.95 -5.36 -17.27
CA GLY A 453 -5.97 -4.52 -16.60
C GLY A 453 -6.40 -4.09 -15.18
N ASN A 454 -5.52 -3.41 -14.49
CA ASN A 454 -5.75 -2.83 -13.17
C ASN A 454 -4.86 -1.60 -13.00
N GLU A 455 -5.44 -0.46 -12.61
CA GLU A 455 -4.70 0.77 -12.31
C GLU A 455 -3.64 1.17 -13.35
N LEU A 456 -3.97 0.99 -14.63
CA LEU A 456 -3.07 1.35 -15.73
C LEU A 456 -2.74 2.85 -15.69
N SER A 457 -1.53 3.20 -16.15
CA SER A 457 -0.97 4.56 -16.14
C SER A 457 -1.62 5.47 -17.19
N TRP A 458 -2.93 5.71 -17.09
CA TRP A 458 -3.68 6.63 -17.96
C TRP A 458 -3.28 8.10 -17.74
N ALA A 459 -2.74 8.41 -16.56
CA ALA A 459 -2.24 9.70 -16.13
C ALA A 459 -1.05 9.51 -15.18
N ALA A 460 -0.48 10.62 -14.72
CA ALA A 460 0.52 10.68 -13.65
C ALA A 460 0.07 11.62 -12.53
N TRP A 461 0.86 11.70 -11.45
CA TRP A 461 0.62 12.57 -10.31
C TRP A 461 1.04 14.02 -10.61
N GLY A 462 0.40 14.99 -9.97
CA GLY A 462 0.77 16.41 -10.03
C GLY A 462 0.09 17.22 -11.15
N PRO A 463 0.32 18.55 -11.21
CA PRO A 463 -0.46 19.47 -12.04
C PRO A 463 -0.46 19.21 -13.56
N GLY A 464 0.63 18.63 -14.11
CA GLY A 464 0.73 18.24 -15.52
C GLY A 464 0.37 16.77 -15.79
N GLY A 465 0.08 15.99 -14.74
CA GLY A 465 -0.02 14.53 -14.81
C GLY A 465 -1.10 14.01 -15.75
N ARG A 466 -2.15 14.79 -16.02
CA ARG A 466 -3.19 14.48 -17.02
C ARG A 466 -2.61 14.21 -18.42
N TRP A 467 -1.56 14.93 -18.80
CA TRP A 467 -0.99 14.88 -20.14
C TRP A 467 0.17 13.89 -20.26
N ALA A 468 0.55 13.23 -19.17
CA ALA A 468 1.75 12.42 -19.09
C ALA A 468 1.80 11.28 -20.11
N LEU A 469 0.66 10.66 -20.44
CA LEU A 469 0.61 9.60 -21.47
C LEU A 469 0.83 10.16 -22.89
N ALA A 470 0.30 11.35 -23.20
CA ALA A 470 0.52 12.00 -24.50
C ALA A 470 1.98 12.48 -24.64
N ILE A 471 2.51 13.12 -23.60
CA ILE A 471 3.91 13.57 -23.52
C ILE A 471 4.85 12.37 -23.58
N GLY A 472 4.56 11.33 -22.80
CA GLY A 472 5.29 10.07 -22.77
C GLY A 472 5.32 9.37 -24.13
N THR A 473 4.19 9.39 -24.86
CA THR A 473 4.11 8.86 -26.24
C THR A 473 5.09 9.59 -27.16
N LEU A 474 5.11 10.92 -27.14
CA LEU A 474 6.01 11.71 -27.98
C LEU A 474 7.48 11.63 -27.52
N ARG A 475 7.74 11.48 -26.21
CA ARG A 475 9.09 11.22 -25.69
C ARG A 475 9.61 9.82 -26.03
N GLY A 476 8.72 8.86 -26.26
CA GLY A 476 9.07 7.46 -26.52
C GLY A 476 10.04 7.24 -27.69
N GLU A 477 10.50 5.99 -27.81
CA GLU A 477 11.42 5.57 -28.87
C GLU A 477 10.86 5.86 -30.27
N ALA A 478 11.73 6.19 -31.21
CA ALA A 478 11.34 6.44 -32.60
C ALA A 478 10.54 5.29 -33.23
N ARG A 479 10.75 4.04 -32.80
CA ARG A 479 10.04 2.85 -33.29
C ARG A 479 8.68 2.58 -32.62
N SER A 480 8.27 3.36 -31.61
CA SER A 480 6.98 3.14 -30.92
C SER A 480 5.81 3.31 -31.89
N ALA A 481 4.90 2.33 -31.90
CA ALA A 481 3.73 2.36 -32.77
C ALA A 481 2.76 3.47 -32.35
N ALA A 482 2.55 3.67 -31.05
CA ALA A 482 1.81 4.79 -30.49
C ALA A 482 2.40 6.14 -30.94
N LYS A 483 3.73 6.31 -30.88
CA LYS A 483 4.37 7.54 -31.34
C LYS A 483 4.15 7.80 -32.82
N GLN A 484 4.32 6.78 -33.66
CA GLN A 484 4.09 6.91 -35.10
C GLN A 484 2.63 7.21 -35.42
N ALA A 485 1.69 6.60 -34.71
CA ALA A 485 0.26 6.87 -34.84
C ALA A 485 -0.09 8.31 -34.42
N PHE A 486 0.52 8.83 -33.36
CA PHE A 486 0.31 10.22 -32.92
C PHE A 486 0.88 11.23 -33.93
N ILE A 487 2.08 10.98 -34.44
CA ILE A 487 2.67 11.82 -35.50
C ILE A 487 1.80 11.80 -36.75
N ALA A 488 1.19 10.66 -37.09
CA ALA A 488 0.25 10.58 -38.20
C ALA A 488 -1.00 11.45 -38.00
N ASP A 489 -1.55 11.51 -36.79
CA ASP A 489 -2.68 12.40 -36.47
C ASP A 489 -2.29 13.88 -36.62
N LEU A 490 -1.12 14.26 -36.11
CA LEU A 490 -0.61 15.63 -36.22
C LEU A 490 -0.33 15.99 -37.69
N ARG A 491 0.22 15.08 -38.48
CA ARG A 491 0.39 15.27 -39.93
C ARG A 491 -0.94 15.46 -40.64
N ALA A 492 -1.94 14.64 -40.33
CA ALA A 492 -3.27 14.75 -40.93
C ALA A 492 -3.94 16.09 -40.59
N LYS A 493 -3.79 16.57 -39.35
CA LYS A 493 -4.37 17.84 -38.89
C LYS A 493 -3.64 19.09 -39.44
N TYR A 494 -2.31 19.10 -39.38
CA TYR A 494 -1.53 20.32 -39.68
C TYR A 494 -0.95 20.35 -41.10
N GLY A 495 -0.77 19.20 -41.74
CA GLY A 495 -0.17 19.08 -43.07
C GLY A 495 1.35 19.30 -43.09
N THR A 496 1.82 20.45 -42.60
CA THR A 496 3.25 20.83 -42.58
C THR A 496 3.78 20.98 -41.15
N PRO A 497 5.08 20.71 -40.92
CA PRO A 497 5.67 20.85 -39.58
C PRO A 497 5.67 22.31 -39.10
N ASP A 498 5.77 23.30 -40.00
CA ASP A 498 5.71 24.74 -39.65
C ASP A 498 4.35 25.13 -39.05
N ARG A 499 3.25 24.54 -39.52
CA ARG A 499 1.91 24.81 -38.97
C ARG A 499 1.76 24.24 -37.57
N LEU A 500 2.32 23.05 -37.31
CA LEU A 500 2.38 22.48 -35.97
C LEU A 500 3.30 23.32 -35.06
N ALA A 501 4.49 23.69 -35.55
CA ALA A 501 5.45 24.53 -34.84
C ALA A 501 4.81 25.84 -34.37
N ALA A 502 4.09 26.53 -35.26
CA ALA A 502 3.37 27.75 -34.94
C ALA A 502 2.23 27.52 -33.94
N ALA A 503 1.47 26.42 -34.08
CA ALA A 503 0.36 26.10 -33.18
C ALA A 503 0.83 25.77 -31.75
N TRP A 504 1.98 25.12 -31.62
CA TRP A 504 2.53 24.66 -30.34
C TRP A 504 3.61 25.58 -29.76
N GLY A 505 4.06 26.60 -30.50
CA GLY A 505 5.15 27.48 -30.04
C GLY A 505 6.50 26.78 -29.92
N ILE A 506 6.75 25.74 -30.72
CA ILE A 506 7.98 24.94 -30.68
C ILE A 506 8.82 25.13 -31.95
N ALA A 507 10.11 24.81 -31.86
CA ALA A 507 10.96 24.64 -33.04
C ALA A 507 10.79 23.22 -33.61
N LEU A 508 10.23 23.11 -34.82
CA LEU A 508 10.08 21.82 -35.49
C LEU A 508 10.44 21.91 -36.99
N PRO A 509 11.71 21.70 -37.36
CA PRO A 509 12.14 21.88 -38.75
C PRO A 509 11.63 20.79 -39.69
N THR A 510 11.38 19.59 -39.18
CA THR A 510 10.88 18.45 -39.96
C THR A 510 10.01 17.54 -39.10
N TRP A 511 9.15 16.75 -39.74
CA TRP A 511 8.45 15.67 -39.05
C TRP A 511 9.38 14.60 -38.48
N GLN A 512 10.60 14.45 -39.02
CA GLN A 512 11.60 13.52 -38.49
C GLN A 512 12.14 13.97 -37.13
N ALA A 513 12.23 15.29 -36.89
CA ALA A 513 12.61 15.82 -35.58
C ALA A 513 11.59 15.45 -34.50
N LEU A 514 10.29 15.46 -34.82
CA LEU A 514 9.24 15.00 -33.90
C LEU A 514 9.33 13.49 -33.60
N ALA A 515 9.80 12.70 -34.57
CA ALA A 515 9.96 11.25 -34.44
C ALA A 515 11.18 10.85 -33.58
N ALA A 516 12.12 11.75 -33.30
CA ALA A 516 13.34 11.44 -32.56
C ALA A 516 13.04 10.93 -31.13
N THR A 517 13.74 9.89 -30.68
CA THR A 517 13.66 9.40 -29.29
C THR A 517 13.95 10.54 -28.31
N ASN A 518 13.20 10.60 -27.21
CA ASN A 518 13.26 11.65 -26.20
C ASN A 518 12.92 13.05 -26.73
N PHE A 519 12.04 13.14 -27.74
CA PHE A 519 11.52 14.44 -28.18
C PHE A 519 10.92 15.20 -26.98
N PRO A 520 11.38 16.44 -26.71
CA PRO A 520 10.95 17.22 -25.55
C PRO A 520 9.57 17.81 -25.80
N ALA A 521 8.54 16.96 -25.73
CA ALA A 521 7.15 17.38 -25.92
C ALA A 521 6.77 18.48 -24.91
N PRO A 522 6.18 19.60 -25.36
CA PRO A 522 5.84 20.73 -24.51
C PRO A 522 4.67 20.40 -23.58
N GLU A 523 4.66 21.00 -22.39
CA GLU A 523 3.46 21.00 -21.54
C GLU A 523 2.42 21.96 -22.13
N PRO A 524 1.10 21.69 -21.99
CA PRO A 524 0.10 22.65 -22.43
C PRO A 524 0.16 23.96 -21.63
N ASP A 525 0.04 25.09 -22.33
CA ASP A 525 -0.06 26.42 -21.74
C ASP A 525 -1.14 27.27 -22.44
N ALA A 526 -1.45 28.42 -21.84
CA ALA A 526 -2.51 29.30 -22.33
C ALA A 526 -2.16 30.05 -23.64
N ALA A 527 -0.88 30.22 -23.96
CA ALA A 527 -0.43 30.83 -25.22
C ALA A 527 -0.57 29.86 -26.40
N HIS A 528 -0.49 28.56 -26.13
CA HIS A 528 -0.58 27.49 -27.12
C HIS A 528 -1.67 26.46 -26.79
N PRO A 529 -2.96 26.86 -26.79
CA PRO A 529 -4.08 25.99 -26.40
C PRO A 529 -4.26 24.77 -27.34
N ALA A 530 -3.67 24.82 -28.53
CA ALA A 530 -3.65 23.70 -29.47
C ALA A 530 -2.98 22.44 -28.88
N ILE A 531 -1.98 22.60 -28.01
CA ILE A 531 -1.28 21.48 -27.36
C ILE A 531 -2.28 20.64 -26.55
N ALA A 532 -3.06 21.28 -25.67
CA ALA A 532 -4.08 20.60 -24.87
C ALA A 532 -5.13 19.91 -25.74
N ALA A 533 -5.58 20.56 -26.82
CA ALA A 533 -6.56 20.01 -27.74
C ALA A 533 -6.03 18.76 -28.48
N ASP A 534 -4.78 18.79 -28.94
CA ASP A 534 -4.14 17.66 -29.61
C ASP A 534 -3.87 16.51 -28.63
N TYR A 535 -3.45 16.82 -27.41
CA TYR A 535 -3.21 15.81 -26.38
C TYR A 535 -4.52 15.13 -25.98
N SER A 536 -5.60 15.90 -25.80
CA SER A 536 -6.94 15.35 -25.52
C SER A 536 -7.45 14.45 -26.65
N ALA A 537 -7.29 14.88 -27.90
CA ALA A 537 -7.64 14.07 -29.07
C ALA A 537 -6.84 12.75 -29.12
N TRP A 538 -5.52 12.82 -28.85
CA TRP A 538 -4.66 11.65 -28.78
C TRP A 538 -5.03 10.69 -27.65
N LEU A 539 -5.24 11.20 -26.44
CA LEU A 539 -5.64 10.38 -25.29
C LEU A 539 -6.97 9.66 -25.55
N SER A 540 -7.94 10.34 -26.19
CA SER A 540 -9.20 9.73 -26.61
C SER A 540 -8.98 8.62 -27.64
N ARG A 541 -8.12 8.84 -28.64
CA ARG A 541 -7.81 7.83 -29.66
C ARG A 541 -7.08 6.62 -29.07
N TYR A 542 -6.11 6.86 -28.19
CA TYR A 542 -5.34 5.82 -27.50
C TYR A 542 -6.26 4.94 -26.66
N ALA A 543 -7.06 5.55 -25.78
CA ALA A 543 -8.02 4.83 -24.96
C ALA A 543 -9.06 4.10 -25.81
N GLY A 544 -9.59 4.76 -26.85
CA GLY A 544 -10.55 4.16 -27.76
C GLY A 544 -10.00 2.92 -28.47
N GLN A 545 -8.75 2.95 -28.92
CA GLN A 545 -8.10 1.79 -29.53
C GLN A 545 -7.92 0.65 -28.53
N PHE A 546 -7.45 0.93 -27.32
CA PHE A 546 -7.29 -0.04 -26.25
C PHE A 546 -8.62 -0.74 -25.91
N PHE A 547 -9.64 0.04 -25.52
CA PHE A 547 -10.92 -0.51 -25.08
C PHE A 547 -11.67 -1.24 -26.21
N ARG A 548 -11.57 -0.76 -27.46
CA ARG A 548 -12.16 -1.43 -28.62
C ARG A 548 -11.54 -2.81 -28.86
N ILE A 549 -10.21 -2.94 -28.77
CA ILE A 549 -9.52 -4.23 -28.95
C ILE A 549 -9.94 -5.20 -27.86
N VAL A 550 -9.93 -4.75 -26.61
CA VAL A 550 -10.31 -5.58 -25.45
C VAL A 550 -11.77 -6.04 -25.54
N ALA A 551 -12.71 -5.13 -25.78
CA ALA A 551 -14.12 -5.47 -25.90
C ALA A 551 -14.38 -6.47 -27.04
N ALA A 552 -13.72 -6.28 -28.20
CA ALA A 552 -13.85 -7.19 -29.33
C ALA A 552 -13.33 -8.59 -29.03
N ALA A 553 -12.22 -8.71 -28.29
CA ALA A 553 -11.64 -9.98 -27.89
C ALA A 553 -12.52 -10.70 -26.86
N ILE A 554 -12.99 -10.01 -25.82
CA ILE A 554 -13.90 -10.56 -24.81
C ILE A 554 -15.15 -11.12 -25.52
N HIS A 555 -15.88 -10.31 -26.28
CA HIS A 555 -17.14 -10.73 -26.91
C HIS A 555 -16.97 -11.81 -27.98
N ARG A 556 -15.78 -11.99 -28.55
CA ARG A 556 -15.50 -13.10 -29.48
C ARG A 556 -15.38 -14.43 -28.75
N HIS A 557 -14.78 -14.43 -27.56
CA HIS A 557 -14.55 -15.64 -26.78
C HIS A 557 -15.66 -15.93 -25.78
N ASP A 558 -16.41 -14.90 -25.38
CA ASP A 558 -17.51 -14.94 -24.45
C ASP A 558 -18.52 -13.82 -24.78
N PRO A 559 -19.60 -14.13 -25.52
CA PRO A 559 -20.59 -13.14 -25.92
C PRO A 559 -21.64 -12.85 -24.82
N HIS A 560 -21.51 -13.48 -23.65
CA HIS A 560 -22.54 -13.48 -22.61
C HIS A 560 -22.22 -12.55 -21.44
N HIS A 561 -20.94 -12.51 -21.04
CA HIS A 561 -20.54 -11.88 -19.79
C HIS A 561 -20.06 -10.44 -19.95
N LEU A 562 -20.25 -9.66 -18.88
CA LEU A 562 -19.98 -8.22 -18.88
C LEU A 562 -18.49 -7.91 -19.05
N TYR A 563 -18.18 -6.88 -19.83
CA TYR A 563 -16.91 -6.18 -19.73
C TYR A 563 -16.98 -5.13 -18.61
N LEU A 564 -16.30 -5.42 -17.49
CA LEU A 564 -16.34 -4.65 -16.24
C LEU A 564 -15.36 -3.47 -16.20
N GLY A 565 -14.70 -3.13 -17.31
CA GLY A 565 -13.77 -2.01 -17.41
C GLY A 565 -12.34 -2.31 -16.91
N SER A 566 -11.62 -1.27 -16.47
CA SER A 566 -10.17 -1.29 -16.24
C SER A 566 -9.72 -0.79 -14.86
N ARG A 567 -10.64 -0.73 -13.88
CA ARG A 567 -10.32 -0.49 -12.46
C ARG A 567 -9.45 0.76 -12.26
N PHE A 568 -9.99 1.91 -12.64
CA PHE A 568 -9.23 3.16 -12.69
C PHE A 568 -8.84 3.68 -11.29
N ALA A 569 -7.54 3.85 -11.04
CA ALA A 569 -7.02 4.72 -9.98
C ALA A 569 -6.50 6.04 -10.58
N MET A 570 -5.51 5.96 -11.49
CA MET A 570 -5.06 7.05 -12.36
C MET A 570 -5.88 7.08 -13.64
N LYS A 571 -6.36 8.27 -14.04
CA LYS A 571 -7.39 8.39 -15.08
C LYS A 571 -7.39 9.77 -15.74
N THR A 572 -7.97 9.81 -16.94
CA THR A 572 -8.32 11.03 -17.67
C THR A 572 -9.79 10.98 -18.08
N SER A 573 -10.41 12.13 -18.31
CA SER A 573 -11.79 12.20 -18.81
C SER A 573 -11.96 11.42 -20.11
N GLU A 574 -10.95 11.45 -20.98
CA GLU A 574 -10.88 10.78 -22.26
C GLU A 574 -10.89 9.25 -22.10
N ALA A 575 -10.09 8.74 -21.17
CA ALA A 575 -10.04 7.30 -20.88
C ALA A 575 -11.36 6.80 -20.30
N ILE A 576 -11.97 7.55 -19.38
CA ILE A 576 -13.27 7.22 -18.79
C ILE A 576 -14.37 7.21 -19.86
N ALA A 577 -14.42 8.23 -20.72
CA ALA A 577 -15.41 8.31 -21.80
C ALA A 577 -15.27 7.16 -22.79
N MET A 578 -14.04 6.75 -23.14
CA MET A 578 -13.82 5.60 -24.00
C MET A 578 -14.14 4.27 -23.29
N CYS A 579 -13.85 4.14 -22.00
CA CYS A 579 -14.29 3.01 -21.19
C CYS A 579 -15.82 2.89 -21.23
N ALA A 580 -16.54 3.97 -20.92
CA ALA A 580 -18.01 4.03 -20.99
C ALA A 580 -18.58 3.64 -22.37
N LYS A 581 -17.89 4.00 -23.46
CA LYS A 581 -18.31 3.65 -24.82
C LYS A 581 -18.24 2.15 -25.13
N TYR A 582 -17.23 1.45 -24.61
CA TYR A 582 -16.92 0.07 -25.00
C TYR A 582 -17.20 -0.97 -23.92
N CYS A 583 -17.24 -0.56 -22.65
CA CYS A 583 -17.49 -1.43 -21.51
C CYS A 583 -18.97 -1.39 -21.13
N ASP A 584 -19.44 -2.48 -20.52
CA ASP A 584 -20.79 -2.54 -19.96
C ASP A 584 -20.85 -1.79 -18.63
N VAL A 585 -19.76 -1.85 -17.86
CA VAL A 585 -19.60 -1.19 -16.55
C VAL A 585 -18.28 -0.44 -16.50
N VAL A 586 -18.27 0.76 -15.91
CA VAL A 586 -17.04 1.53 -15.65
C VAL A 586 -16.59 1.27 -14.22
N SER A 587 -15.37 0.76 -14.04
CA SER A 587 -14.83 0.42 -12.72
C SER A 587 -13.76 1.40 -12.22
N PHE A 588 -13.78 1.67 -10.92
CA PHE A 588 -12.82 2.54 -10.23
C PHE A 588 -12.30 1.88 -8.94
N ASN A 589 -10.99 1.98 -8.73
CA ASN A 589 -10.38 1.73 -7.42
C ASN A 589 -10.42 3.04 -6.65
N VAL A 590 -11.16 3.07 -5.54
CA VAL A 590 -11.46 4.31 -4.80
C VAL A 590 -11.12 4.13 -3.33
N TYR A 591 -9.86 4.38 -3.03
CA TYR A 591 -9.32 4.54 -1.69
C TYR A 591 -9.59 5.97 -1.19
N ALA A 592 -10.82 6.21 -0.73
CA ALA A 592 -11.26 7.49 -0.15
C ALA A 592 -12.29 7.27 0.98
N ASP A 593 -12.66 8.34 1.68
CA ASP A 593 -13.66 8.31 2.74
C ASP A 593 -15.09 8.06 2.22
N LEU A 594 -15.36 8.42 0.95
CA LEU A 594 -16.60 8.17 0.20
C LEU A 594 -16.29 7.77 -1.26
N PRO A 595 -17.13 6.94 -1.91
CA PRO A 595 -16.89 6.50 -3.28
C PRO A 595 -16.94 7.64 -4.30
N GLN A 596 -17.77 8.66 -4.08
CA GLN A 596 -17.90 9.81 -4.98
C GLN A 596 -16.64 10.68 -5.03
N HIS A 597 -15.72 10.56 -4.06
CA HIS A 597 -14.45 11.27 -4.10
C HIS A 597 -13.45 10.64 -5.08
N GLY A 598 -13.75 9.44 -5.60
CA GLY A 598 -12.91 8.73 -6.54
C GLY A 598 -13.09 9.13 -8.00
N PHE A 599 -14.19 9.77 -8.38
CA PHE A 599 -14.52 10.11 -9.77
C PHE A 599 -15.46 11.32 -9.86
N ASP A 600 -15.52 11.97 -11.02
CA ASP A 600 -16.50 13.03 -11.27
C ASP A 600 -17.89 12.42 -11.49
N ALA A 601 -18.72 12.44 -10.45
CA ALA A 601 -20.08 11.89 -10.49
C ALA A 601 -21.00 12.61 -11.50
N ALA A 602 -20.82 13.92 -11.72
CA ALA A 602 -21.61 14.66 -12.68
C ALA A 602 -21.24 14.28 -14.12
N ALA A 603 -19.95 14.12 -14.40
CA ALA A 603 -19.48 13.62 -15.69
C ALA A 603 -19.93 12.16 -15.93
N MET A 604 -19.85 11.29 -14.91
CA MET A 604 -20.33 9.92 -15.03
C MET A 604 -21.84 9.84 -15.30
N ARG A 605 -22.64 10.69 -14.65
CA ARG A 605 -24.09 10.80 -14.92
C ARG A 605 -24.38 11.13 -16.38
N GLN A 606 -23.56 11.99 -17.00
CA GLN A 606 -23.69 12.35 -18.42
C GLN A 606 -23.31 11.21 -19.37
N LEU A 607 -22.38 10.34 -18.96
CA LEU A 607 -22.00 9.15 -19.72
C LEU A 607 -23.06 8.05 -19.67
N ASP A 608 -24.03 8.15 -18.74
CA ASP A 608 -25.15 7.22 -18.54
C ASP A 608 -24.71 5.75 -18.53
N LYS A 609 -23.76 5.43 -17.66
CA LYS A 609 -23.20 4.08 -17.50
C LYS A 609 -23.13 3.68 -16.02
N PRO A 610 -23.33 2.38 -15.71
CA PRO A 610 -23.18 1.88 -14.36
C PRO A 610 -21.71 1.96 -13.91
N VAL A 611 -21.54 2.24 -12.62
CA VAL A 611 -20.25 2.36 -11.94
C VAL A 611 -20.08 1.21 -10.96
N LEU A 612 -18.93 0.55 -11.01
CA LEU A 612 -18.51 -0.42 -9.99
C LEU A 612 -17.30 0.12 -9.24
N ILE A 613 -17.40 0.25 -7.91
CA ILE A 613 -16.21 0.47 -7.11
C ILE A 613 -15.51 -0.87 -6.97
N SER A 614 -14.39 -1.03 -7.65
CA SER A 614 -13.70 -2.30 -7.78
C SER A 614 -12.67 -2.55 -6.69
N GLU A 615 -12.24 -1.52 -5.97
CA GLU A 615 -11.44 -1.65 -4.73
C GLU A 615 -11.76 -0.49 -3.78
N PHE A 616 -11.86 -0.80 -2.49
CA PHE A 616 -11.72 0.14 -1.39
C PHE A 616 -11.31 -0.62 -0.14
N SER A 617 -10.64 0.08 0.79
CA SER A 617 -10.29 -0.48 2.08
C SER A 617 -10.12 0.61 3.14
N PHE A 618 -10.19 0.19 4.40
CA PHE A 618 -9.85 1.02 5.56
C PHE A 618 -8.96 0.21 6.47
N GLY A 619 -7.72 0.65 6.64
CA GLY A 619 -6.75 -0.02 7.52
C GLY A 619 -6.53 0.71 8.84
N SER A 620 -5.88 0.02 9.77
CA SER A 620 -5.38 0.59 11.03
C SER A 620 -4.03 -0.06 11.36
N ASP A 621 -3.34 0.35 12.43
CA ASP A 621 -2.03 -0.20 12.80
C ASP A 621 -2.01 -0.87 14.19
N ASP A 622 -3.18 -1.19 14.76
CA ASP A 622 -3.33 -1.80 16.09
C ASP A 622 -3.55 -3.32 16.08
N ARG A 623 -3.27 -4.03 14.97
CA ARG A 623 -3.51 -5.49 14.81
C ARG A 623 -2.33 -6.34 14.30
N GLY A 624 -1.12 -5.80 14.26
CA GLY A 624 0.10 -6.59 14.04
C GLY A 624 0.92 -6.17 12.82
N PRO A 625 0.34 -6.16 11.60
CA PRO A 625 0.97 -5.50 10.46
C PRO A 625 1.23 -4.02 10.74
N PHE A 626 2.23 -3.45 10.04
CA PHE A 626 2.70 -2.09 10.33
C PHE A 626 2.06 -1.02 9.45
N GLY A 627 1.51 -1.43 8.30
CA GLY A 627 0.76 -0.54 7.42
C GLY A 627 -0.70 -0.44 7.80
N ASN A 628 -1.28 0.71 7.49
CA ASN A 628 -2.67 1.04 7.71
C ASN A 628 -3.41 1.28 6.38
N GLY A 629 -2.89 0.72 5.28
CA GLY A 629 -3.45 0.83 3.94
C GLY A 629 -3.32 2.24 3.33
N VAL A 630 -3.97 2.43 2.17
CA VAL A 630 -4.02 3.72 1.47
C VAL A 630 -4.91 4.73 2.22
N VAL A 631 -6.04 4.26 2.76
CA VAL A 631 -6.89 5.02 3.67
C VAL A 631 -6.87 4.36 5.04
N SER A 632 -6.53 5.15 6.05
CA SER A 632 -6.44 4.67 7.42
C SER A 632 -7.51 5.28 8.32
N VAL A 633 -7.87 4.51 9.34
CA VAL A 633 -8.58 4.95 10.53
C VAL A 633 -7.65 4.77 11.73
N GLU A 634 -7.99 5.39 12.86
CA GLU A 634 -7.12 5.41 14.04
C GLU A 634 -7.04 4.04 14.74
N THR A 635 -8.12 3.25 14.68
CA THR A 635 -8.21 1.97 15.38
C THR A 635 -9.03 0.95 14.60
N GLU A 636 -8.78 -0.33 14.85
CA GLU A 636 -9.57 -1.45 14.33
C GLU A 636 -11.09 -1.24 14.49
N ALA A 637 -11.52 -0.71 15.63
CA ALA A 637 -12.93 -0.47 15.93
C ALA A 637 -13.59 0.54 14.96
N GLN A 638 -12.82 1.50 14.43
CA GLN A 638 -13.32 2.52 13.51
C GLN A 638 -13.47 2.01 12.07
N ARG A 639 -12.82 0.90 11.69
CA ARG A 639 -12.90 0.36 10.32
C ARG A 639 -14.34 0.01 9.94
N GLY A 640 -15.10 -0.56 10.87
CA GLY A 640 -16.50 -0.91 10.67
C GLY A 640 -17.40 0.31 10.43
N VAL A 641 -17.11 1.44 11.09
CA VAL A 641 -17.83 2.70 10.90
C VAL A 641 -17.53 3.29 9.52
N ALA A 642 -16.25 3.29 9.12
CA ALA A 642 -15.83 3.77 7.81
C ALA A 642 -16.44 2.91 6.68
N TYR A 643 -16.41 1.58 6.81
CA TYR A 643 -17.05 0.66 5.87
C TYR A 643 -18.55 0.95 5.70
N ALA A 644 -19.28 1.06 6.81
CA ALA A 644 -20.72 1.32 6.78
C ALA A 644 -21.06 2.66 6.11
N ARG A 645 -20.29 3.73 6.42
CA ARG A 645 -20.45 5.04 5.79
C ARG A 645 -20.22 4.95 4.28
N TYR A 646 -19.13 4.31 3.87
CA TYR A 646 -18.78 4.16 2.45
C TYR A 646 -19.85 3.39 1.68
N LEU A 647 -20.30 2.25 2.24
CA LEU A 647 -21.32 1.41 1.63
C LEU A 647 -22.67 2.13 1.52
N GLN A 648 -23.07 2.88 2.55
CA GLN A 648 -24.29 3.68 2.50
C GLN A 648 -24.24 4.74 1.40
N ALA A 649 -23.10 5.44 1.28
CA ALA A 649 -22.90 6.43 0.24
C ALA A 649 -22.91 5.81 -1.17
N ALA A 650 -22.29 4.64 -1.34
CA ALA A 650 -22.32 3.87 -2.58
C ALA A 650 -23.75 3.48 -2.95
N ALA A 651 -24.48 2.85 -2.03
CA ALA A 651 -25.82 2.37 -2.28
C ALA A 651 -26.85 3.49 -2.50
N SER A 652 -26.58 4.71 -2.00
CA SER A 652 -27.42 5.89 -2.26
C SER A 652 -27.25 6.49 -3.65
N ASP A 653 -26.13 6.21 -4.33
CA ASP A 653 -25.84 6.73 -5.65
C ASP A 653 -26.55 5.91 -6.74
N PRO A 654 -27.36 6.52 -7.62
CA PRO A 654 -28.09 5.80 -8.66
C PRO A 654 -27.20 5.18 -9.74
N ASP A 655 -25.95 5.66 -9.89
CA ASP A 655 -25.05 5.15 -10.92
C ASP A 655 -24.17 3.99 -10.40
N ILE A 656 -23.98 3.89 -9.08
CA ILE A 656 -23.16 2.82 -8.48
C ILE A 656 -23.98 1.53 -8.34
N VAL A 657 -23.43 0.43 -8.89
CA VAL A 657 -24.05 -0.91 -8.90
C VAL A 657 -23.34 -1.94 -8.03
N GLY A 658 -22.27 -1.55 -7.33
CA GLY A 658 -21.54 -2.43 -6.43
C GLY A 658 -20.29 -1.81 -5.83
N VAL A 659 -19.77 -2.45 -4.79
CA VAL A 659 -18.48 -2.15 -4.16
C VAL A 659 -17.74 -3.43 -3.80
N HIS A 660 -16.45 -3.52 -4.12
CA HIS A 660 -15.60 -4.67 -3.83
C HIS A 660 -14.50 -4.28 -2.83
N TRP A 661 -14.42 -5.01 -1.72
CA TRP A 661 -13.46 -4.79 -0.65
C TRP A 661 -12.10 -5.39 -1.02
N PHE A 662 -11.03 -4.60 -0.86
CA PHE A 662 -9.65 -5.08 -0.97
C PHE A 662 -9.04 -5.16 0.44
N GLU A 663 -8.75 -6.33 1.01
CA GLU A 663 -8.89 -7.69 0.49
C GLU A 663 -9.32 -8.69 1.59
N TYR A 664 -9.35 -9.99 1.26
CA TYR A 664 -9.79 -11.01 2.22
C TYR A 664 -8.86 -11.15 3.43
N VAL A 665 -7.54 -11.21 3.24
CA VAL A 665 -6.55 -11.52 4.28
C VAL A 665 -5.64 -10.32 4.51
N ASP A 666 -5.24 -10.08 5.76
CA ASP A 666 -4.14 -9.14 6.05
C ASP A 666 -2.86 -9.53 5.33
N GLU A 667 -2.08 -8.51 4.99
CA GLU A 667 -0.78 -8.69 4.39
C GLU A 667 0.26 -9.17 5.43
N PRO A 668 1.33 -9.86 4.99
CA PRO A 668 2.37 -10.30 5.91
C PRO A 668 3.08 -9.10 6.54
N VAL A 669 3.40 -9.20 7.83
CA VAL A 669 4.14 -8.18 8.60
C VAL A 669 5.40 -7.70 7.86
N THR A 670 6.09 -8.61 7.16
CA THR A 670 7.34 -8.36 6.44
C THR A 670 7.18 -8.02 4.96
N GLY A 671 5.97 -7.66 4.52
CA GLY A 671 5.72 -7.21 3.16
C GLY A 671 5.44 -8.36 2.20
N ARG A 672 4.38 -8.23 1.40
CA ARG A 672 4.05 -9.19 0.34
C ARG A 672 5.12 -9.20 -0.76
N LEU A 673 5.21 -10.28 -1.52
CA LEU A 673 6.23 -10.44 -2.57
C LEU A 673 6.24 -9.27 -3.56
N LEU A 674 5.06 -8.78 -3.96
CA LEU A 674 4.89 -7.84 -5.06
C LEU A 674 5.69 -6.54 -4.88
N ASP A 675 5.52 -5.88 -3.76
CA ASP A 675 5.95 -4.48 -3.53
C ASP A 675 6.35 -4.19 -2.07
N GLY A 676 6.20 -5.17 -1.18
CA GLY A 676 6.50 -5.05 0.25
C GLY A 676 5.37 -4.42 1.06
N GLU A 677 4.16 -4.28 0.51
CA GLU A 677 2.98 -3.84 1.26
C GLU A 677 2.71 -4.79 2.44
N ASN A 678 2.52 -4.22 3.62
CA ASN A 678 2.40 -4.93 4.90
C ASN A 678 1.30 -4.33 5.78
N SER A 679 0.15 -4.12 5.18
CA SER A 679 -0.97 -3.40 5.75
C SER A 679 -1.99 -4.30 6.43
N HIS A 680 -2.63 -3.75 7.46
CA HIS A 680 -3.77 -4.36 8.13
C HIS A 680 -5.07 -3.76 7.60
N PHE A 681 -5.70 -4.48 6.68
CA PHE A 681 -7.03 -4.17 6.14
C PHE A 681 -7.81 -5.44 5.73
N GLY A 682 -7.34 -6.64 6.06
CA GLY A 682 -8.05 -7.89 5.78
C GLY A 682 -9.36 -8.02 6.55
N LEU A 683 -10.25 -8.88 6.07
CA LEU A 683 -11.38 -9.38 6.85
C LEU A 683 -10.93 -10.41 7.90
N VAL A 684 -9.84 -11.12 7.61
CA VAL A 684 -9.16 -12.06 8.50
C VAL A 684 -7.67 -11.73 8.62
N GLY A 685 -7.06 -12.03 9.76
CA GLY A 685 -5.62 -11.90 9.93
C GLY A 685 -4.84 -13.01 9.22
N ILE A 686 -3.50 -12.92 9.26
CA ILE A 686 -2.57 -13.95 8.74
C ILE A 686 -2.79 -15.36 9.34
N THR A 687 -3.52 -15.45 10.46
CA THR A 687 -3.90 -16.69 11.16
C THR A 687 -5.28 -17.23 10.76
N ASP A 688 -5.92 -16.68 9.72
CA ASP A 688 -7.29 -17.03 9.28
C ASP A 688 -8.38 -16.78 10.34
N ILE A 689 -8.05 -15.96 11.35
CA ILE A 689 -8.98 -15.53 12.41
C ILE A 689 -9.69 -14.25 11.94
N PRO A 690 -11.04 -14.22 11.88
CA PRO A 690 -11.77 -13.01 11.53
C PRO A 690 -11.64 -11.92 12.59
N PHE A 691 -11.50 -10.68 12.15
CA PHE A 691 -11.57 -9.51 13.02
C PHE A 691 -13.03 -9.25 13.42
N ARG A 692 -13.46 -9.88 14.52
CA ARG A 692 -14.88 -10.04 14.88
C ARG A 692 -15.68 -8.75 14.90
N GLY A 693 -15.15 -7.72 15.55
CA GLY A 693 -15.82 -6.42 15.63
C GLY A 693 -16.04 -5.81 14.24
N PHE A 694 -15.03 -5.91 13.38
CA PHE A 694 -15.10 -5.41 12.00
C PHE A 694 -16.07 -6.24 11.13
N VAL A 695 -15.93 -7.57 11.09
CA VAL A 695 -16.81 -8.41 10.25
C VAL A 695 -18.28 -8.39 10.71
N GLU A 696 -18.55 -8.16 12.00
CA GLU A 696 -19.92 -7.92 12.48
C GLU A 696 -20.48 -6.58 11.98
N ALA A 697 -19.67 -5.52 11.91
CA ALA A 697 -20.07 -4.25 11.34
C ALA A 697 -20.31 -4.37 9.83
N VAL A 698 -19.43 -5.06 9.11
CA VAL A 698 -19.60 -5.41 7.68
C VAL A 698 -20.91 -6.15 7.47
N ARG A 699 -21.18 -7.20 8.25
CA ARG A 699 -22.44 -7.97 8.17
C ARG A 699 -23.68 -7.09 8.34
N LYS A 700 -23.67 -6.19 9.33
CA LYS A 700 -24.79 -5.27 9.58
C LYS A 700 -24.96 -4.28 8.43
N ALA A 701 -23.87 -3.74 7.91
CA ALA A 701 -23.88 -2.79 6.79
C ALA A 701 -24.40 -3.45 5.51
N ASN A 702 -23.90 -4.64 5.17
CA ASN A 702 -24.34 -5.41 4.00
C ASN A 702 -25.84 -5.74 4.07
N ALA A 703 -26.33 -6.20 5.23
CA ALA A 703 -27.75 -6.48 5.43
C ALA A 703 -28.66 -5.24 5.36
N ALA A 704 -28.10 -4.04 5.52
CA ALA A 704 -28.84 -2.78 5.45
C ALA A 704 -28.97 -2.20 4.03
N VAL A 705 -28.25 -2.75 3.05
CA VAL A 705 -28.35 -2.34 1.64
C VAL A 705 -29.74 -2.72 1.12
N ARG A 706 -30.62 -1.72 0.94
CA ARG A 706 -32.01 -1.87 0.46
C ARG A 706 -32.27 -1.18 -0.87
N HIS A 707 -31.22 -0.78 -1.58
CA HIS A 707 -31.35 0.06 -2.77
C HIS A 707 -31.46 -0.75 -4.03
#